data_AF-A0A931ZZP8-F1
#
_entry.id   AF-A0A931ZZP8-F1
#
_cell.length_a   1.000
_cell.length_b   1.000
_cell.length_c   1.000
_cell.angle_alpha   90.00
_cell.angle_beta   90.00
_cell.angle_gamma   90.00
#
_symmetry.space_group_name_H-M   'P 1'
#
loop_
_entity.id
_entity.type
_entity.pdbx_description
1 polymer ?
#
loop_
_entity_poly.entity_id
_entity_poly.type
_entity_poly.pdbx_seq_one_letter_code
_entity_poly.pdbx_strand_id
1 'polypeptide(L)'
;MQMVRPEIVRRILQAAVQAPSGDNSQPWQFRIDGPRVQVLNVLGGDATLYNFRERGSLVAHGAVIENIAIAAPAFGWQAQVSVLPGGQHSPCTAAISFSPTERIEHPLYPYVAERVTNRKPYDHRPLNPQHRQAILAAAGAGGGNHVRLAEEPAQILTLARAVSLNERLILENQTIHSGLFSAIRWTEADEQARPGLFIRTLELAPPQRLLFRLFQSWSFVTRLNKVGLSAFLPTQSAKLYGASSAIGLIVMPDDSDASFLEAGRIFERLWLTATSVGVSLQPITAIAYLAQRVSAGAAQSLAPLHQQLIREADQTIRAVFQVPQGTIAMIFRLGYGASPSARSRKRLPQVLGEASKGIAAETPHAPVRDRAATIGEIIQDLRRLAAVAPQERTAIEENVAFFEAAKTIPSYVGWLASRGRKLEGQNLRELTDFSLPRWDAEMHTRLIAVERRRFPGLIRPLVARLARGIRGHTGTLVLANFGCGGMEVARQVLAGPAVSGGGSRVIFIGFDKSPAAHRIARENLSSLLPWPAFYEVEHLDHGLLQEIVRCEPAARIVILAKNNLFLLRDDFPSQTFDVVFHSLFKHHLADPQQADLDATIKELAKYSLEYDGYRSWLVMAPQTVTTWRYPVLLGATIFSDLRYRTKAEFALSGRPTHVLPDWHLSA
;
A
#
# COMPACT_ATOMS: atom_id res chain seq x y z
N MET A 1 -20.88 24.69 -17.74
CA MET A 1 -20.12 24.40 -16.51
C MET A 1 -19.25 23.18 -16.78
N GLN A 2 -17.93 23.34 -16.74
CA GLN A 2 -17.02 22.20 -16.93
C GLN A 2 -17.17 21.26 -15.72
N MET A 3 -17.54 20.00 -15.97
CA MET A 3 -17.65 19.00 -14.91
C MET A 3 -16.28 18.40 -14.61
N VAL A 4 -15.98 18.16 -13.34
CA VAL A 4 -14.75 17.46 -12.94
C VAL A 4 -14.79 16.03 -13.46
N ARG A 5 -13.73 15.63 -14.17
CA ARG A 5 -13.60 14.26 -14.68
C ARG A 5 -13.46 13.27 -13.51
N PRO A 6 -14.13 12.11 -13.53
CA PRO A 6 -14.02 11.10 -12.46
C PRO A 6 -12.57 10.70 -12.13
N GLU A 7 -11.69 10.67 -13.13
CA GLU A 7 -10.27 10.35 -13.00
C GLU A 7 -9.55 11.36 -12.10
N ILE A 8 -9.88 12.65 -12.23
CA ILE A 8 -9.32 13.72 -11.40
C ILE A 8 -9.82 13.56 -9.96
N VAL A 9 -11.11 13.29 -9.77
CA VAL A 9 -11.66 13.02 -8.44
C VAL A 9 -10.93 11.86 -7.78
N ARG A 10 -10.70 10.76 -8.50
CA ARG A 10 -9.95 9.61 -7.97
C ARG A 10 -8.53 9.98 -7.54
N ARG A 11 -7.82 10.85 -8.27
CA ARG A 11 -6.48 11.33 -7.88
C ARG A 11 -6.49 12.18 -6.62
N ILE A 12 -7.47 13.08 -6.52
CA ILE A 12 -7.68 13.87 -5.30
C ILE A 12 -7.95 12.93 -4.11
N LEU A 13 -8.76 11.89 -4.32
CA LEU A 13 -9.04 10.88 -3.30
C LEU A 13 -7.83 10.00 -2.95
N GLN A 14 -6.93 9.72 -3.89
CA GLN A 14 -5.67 9.01 -3.61
C GLN A 14 -4.75 9.82 -2.69
N ALA A 15 -4.74 11.15 -2.81
CA ALA A 15 -4.07 12.03 -1.85
C ALA A 15 -4.84 12.08 -0.52
N ALA A 16 -6.17 12.15 -0.56
CA ALA A 16 -7.03 12.19 0.63
C ALA A 16 -6.75 11.04 1.61
N VAL A 17 -6.66 9.81 1.10
CA VAL A 17 -6.44 8.60 1.91
C VAL A 17 -5.03 8.48 2.50
N GLN A 18 -4.10 9.39 2.17
CA GLN A 18 -2.82 9.49 2.85
C GLN A 18 -2.94 10.06 4.27
N ALA A 19 -4.13 10.56 4.63
CA ALA A 19 -4.44 11.06 5.97
C ALA A 19 -4.07 10.05 7.08
N PRO A 20 -3.59 10.51 8.24
CA PRO A 20 -3.40 9.68 9.43
C PRO A 20 -4.75 9.27 10.03
N SER A 21 -4.77 8.13 10.73
CA SER A 21 -5.93 7.71 11.53
C SER A 21 -5.47 6.90 12.74
N GLY A 22 -6.32 6.82 13.77
CA GLY A 22 -6.09 5.98 14.96
C GLY A 22 -5.75 4.55 14.55
N ASP A 23 -4.63 4.02 15.07
CA ASP A 23 -4.09 2.70 14.73
C ASP A 23 -4.06 2.33 13.22
N ASN A 24 -4.02 3.35 12.36
CA ASN A 24 -4.15 3.23 10.90
C ASN A 24 -5.42 2.49 10.43
N SER A 25 -6.52 2.62 11.18
CA SER A 25 -7.86 2.06 10.90
C SER A 25 -8.50 2.48 9.57
N GLN A 26 -8.22 3.70 9.09
CA GLN A 26 -8.72 4.27 7.84
C GLN A 26 -10.25 4.19 7.70
N PRO A 27 -11.04 4.77 8.65
CA PRO A 27 -12.47 4.53 8.78
C PRO A 27 -13.32 5.35 7.79
N TRP A 28 -12.85 5.57 6.56
CA TRP A 28 -13.52 6.42 5.57
C TRP A 28 -13.93 5.65 4.31
N GLN A 29 -15.05 6.09 3.76
CA GLN A 29 -15.56 5.73 2.44
C GLN A 29 -15.98 6.99 1.70
N PHE A 30 -16.05 6.91 0.38
CA PHE A 30 -16.44 8.01 -0.48
C PHE A 30 -17.67 7.64 -1.29
N ARG A 31 -18.54 8.61 -1.55
CA ARG A 31 -19.59 8.49 -2.56
C ARG A 31 -19.39 9.60 -3.58
N ILE A 32 -19.31 9.24 -4.86
CA ILE A 32 -19.17 10.18 -5.95
C ILE A 32 -20.55 10.32 -6.62
N ASP A 33 -21.05 11.55 -6.70
CA ASP A 33 -22.30 11.90 -7.35
C ASP A 33 -22.08 13.11 -8.26
N GLY A 34 -21.86 12.85 -9.55
CA GLY A 34 -21.46 13.87 -10.52
C GLY A 34 -20.20 14.64 -10.07
N PRO A 35 -20.24 15.98 -9.94
CA PRO A 35 -19.10 16.78 -9.48
C PRO A 35 -18.94 16.85 -7.95
N ARG A 36 -19.70 16.04 -7.20
CA ARG A 36 -19.72 16.06 -5.73
C ARG A 36 -19.13 14.78 -5.15
N VAL A 37 -18.41 14.94 -4.06
CA VAL A 37 -17.86 13.85 -3.25
C VAL A 37 -18.42 13.96 -1.84
N GLN A 38 -19.03 12.90 -1.34
CA GLN A 38 -19.35 12.77 0.08
C GLN A 38 -18.27 11.93 0.77
N VAL A 39 -17.82 12.40 1.93
CA VAL A 39 -16.88 11.69 2.81
C VAL A 39 -17.66 11.07 3.96
N LEU A 40 -17.69 9.75 4.01
CA LEU A 40 -18.52 8.95 4.89
C LEU A 40 -17.67 8.22 5.94
N ASN A 41 -18.01 8.35 7.21
CA ASN A 41 -17.43 7.57 8.29
C ASN A 41 -18.00 6.16 8.29
N VAL A 42 -17.11 5.17 8.33
CA VAL A 42 -17.46 3.76 8.56
C VAL A 42 -17.58 3.57 10.07
N LEU A 43 -18.80 3.71 10.58
CA LEU A 43 -19.09 3.60 12.01
C LEU A 43 -18.58 2.26 12.56
N GLY A 44 -17.85 2.30 13.69
CA GLY A 44 -17.20 1.13 14.27
C GLY A 44 -15.94 0.64 13.53
N GLY A 45 -15.49 1.36 12.49
CA GLY A 45 -14.23 1.08 11.78
C GLY A 45 -12.98 1.24 12.66
N ASP A 46 -13.07 2.09 13.68
CA ASP A 46 -12.16 2.15 14.82
C ASP A 46 -12.93 1.77 16.10
N ALA A 47 -12.78 0.51 16.51
CA ALA A 47 -13.44 -0.06 17.69
C ALA A 47 -12.61 0.08 18.97
N THR A 48 -11.57 0.91 18.98
CA THR A 48 -10.73 1.09 20.17
C THR A 48 -11.47 1.84 21.26
N LEU A 49 -11.08 1.62 22.52
CA LEU A 49 -11.64 2.36 23.65
C LEU A 49 -11.38 3.88 23.54
N TYR A 50 -10.34 4.25 22.80
CA TYR A 50 -9.93 5.62 22.54
C TYR A 50 -10.88 6.36 21.59
N ASN A 51 -11.55 5.67 20.67
CA ASN A 51 -12.46 6.29 19.71
C ASN A 51 -13.86 6.56 20.30
N PHE A 52 -13.90 7.11 21.52
CA PHE A 52 -15.14 7.49 22.19
C PHE A 52 -15.90 8.54 21.36
N ARG A 53 -17.20 8.33 21.10
CA ARG A 53 -18.02 9.21 20.25
C ARG A 53 -17.37 9.53 18.89
N GLU A 54 -16.63 8.59 18.32
CA GLU A 54 -15.93 8.75 17.03
C GLU A 54 -14.89 9.89 17.01
N ARG A 55 -14.42 10.39 18.17
CA ARG A 55 -13.49 11.54 18.22
C ARG A 55 -12.21 11.30 17.40
N GLY A 56 -11.64 10.11 17.51
CA GLY A 56 -10.46 9.72 16.74
C GLY A 56 -10.75 9.65 15.24
N SER A 57 -11.87 9.06 14.85
CA SER A 57 -12.34 9.01 13.46
C SER A 57 -12.58 10.41 12.90
N LEU A 58 -13.24 11.31 13.64
CA LEU A 58 -13.54 12.67 13.19
C LEU A 58 -12.27 13.49 12.96
N VAL A 59 -11.25 13.40 13.82
CA VAL A 59 -9.93 14.01 13.55
C VAL A 59 -9.33 13.43 12.25
N ALA A 60 -9.40 12.11 12.08
CA ALA A 60 -8.87 11.46 10.89
C ALA A 60 -9.60 11.91 9.61
N HIS A 61 -10.91 12.12 9.70
CA HIS A 61 -11.73 12.67 8.62
C HIS A 61 -11.42 14.14 8.33
N GLY A 62 -11.15 14.94 9.36
CA GLY A 62 -10.62 16.28 9.19
C GLY A 62 -9.35 16.30 8.35
N ALA A 63 -8.41 15.39 8.63
CA ALA A 63 -7.20 15.25 7.83
C ALA A 63 -7.47 14.80 6.38
N VAL A 64 -8.43 13.89 6.14
CA VAL A 64 -8.88 13.52 4.79
C VAL A 64 -9.39 14.73 4.02
N ILE A 65 -10.27 15.53 4.65
CA ILE A 65 -10.85 16.74 4.07
C ILE A 65 -9.75 17.75 3.72
N GLU A 66 -8.78 17.91 4.61
CA GLU A 66 -7.67 18.83 4.38
C GLU A 66 -6.77 18.38 3.23
N ASN A 67 -6.47 17.09 3.14
CA ASN A 67 -5.71 16.54 2.02
C ASN A 67 -6.45 16.71 0.68
N ILE A 68 -7.79 16.64 0.67
CA ILE A 68 -8.59 16.96 -0.52
C ILE A 68 -8.44 18.43 -0.90
N ALA A 69 -8.57 19.34 0.07
CA ALA A 69 -8.44 20.77 -0.15
C ALA A 69 -7.04 21.17 -0.64
N ILE A 70 -5.99 20.53 -0.13
CA ILE A 70 -4.59 20.74 -0.55
C ILE A 70 -4.33 20.16 -1.94
N ALA A 71 -4.88 18.97 -2.26
CA ALA A 71 -4.59 18.27 -3.51
C ALA A 71 -5.36 18.81 -4.72
N ALA A 72 -6.60 19.28 -4.53
CA ALA A 72 -7.46 19.67 -5.65
C ALA A 72 -6.86 20.76 -6.56
N PRO A 73 -6.24 21.85 -6.03
CA PRO A 73 -5.69 22.92 -6.87
C PRO A 73 -4.57 22.45 -7.81
N ALA A 74 -3.79 21.43 -7.41
CA ALA A 74 -2.75 20.84 -8.25
C ALA A 74 -3.31 20.17 -9.52
N PHE A 75 -4.63 19.94 -9.57
CA PHE A 75 -5.36 19.41 -10.71
C PHE A 75 -6.27 20.43 -11.39
N GLY A 76 -6.17 21.72 -11.03
CA GLY A 76 -7.01 22.79 -11.60
C GLY A 76 -8.43 22.84 -11.02
N TRP A 77 -8.63 22.31 -9.81
CA TRP A 77 -9.94 22.33 -9.14
C TRP A 77 -9.84 22.92 -7.73
N GLN A 78 -10.79 23.76 -7.37
CA GLN A 78 -10.98 24.19 -5.98
C GLN A 78 -12.03 23.30 -5.32
N ALA A 79 -11.74 22.82 -4.12
CA ALA A 79 -12.69 22.04 -3.32
C ALA A 79 -13.49 22.97 -2.39
N GLN A 80 -14.79 23.11 -2.62
CA GLN A 80 -15.71 23.72 -1.65
C GLN A 80 -16.22 22.65 -0.70
N VAL A 81 -15.84 22.77 0.57
CA VAL A 81 -16.18 21.79 1.61
C VAL A 81 -17.37 22.29 2.43
N SER A 82 -18.46 21.51 2.43
CA SER A 82 -19.54 21.62 3.41
C SER A 82 -19.33 20.56 4.49
N VAL A 83 -18.98 21.00 5.69
CA VAL A 83 -18.69 20.13 6.84
C VAL A 83 -19.99 19.70 7.51
N LEU A 84 -20.13 18.40 7.81
CA LEU A 84 -21.30 17.79 8.45
C LEU A 84 -22.64 18.25 7.85
N PRO A 85 -22.88 18.01 6.54
CA PRO A 85 -24.13 18.43 5.89
C PRO A 85 -25.38 17.78 6.51
N GLY A 86 -25.23 16.63 7.18
CA GLY A 86 -26.31 15.96 7.91
C GLY A 86 -26.37 16.30 9.41
N GLY A 87 -25.55 17.24 9.89
CA GLY A 87 -25.48 17.63 11.30
C GLY A 87 -24.67 16.68 12.20
N GLN A 88 -24.80 16.91 13.51
CA GLN A 88 -24.12 16.16 14.57
C GLN A 88 -24.43 14.65 14.49
N HIS A 89 -23.42 13.80 14.70
CA HIS A 89 -23.47 12.34 14.59
C HIS A 89 -23.80 11.79 13.20
N SER A 90 -23.83 12.63 12.16
CA SER A 90 -24.03 12.15 10.79
C SER A 90 -22.84 11.30 10.34
N PRO A 91 -23.08 10.13 9.70
CA PRO A 91 -22.01 9.40 9.05
C PRO A 91 -21.41 10.19 7.88
N CYS A 92 -22.14 11.17 7.30
CA CYS A 92 -21.61 12.06 6.28
C CYS A 92 -20.84 13.23 6.92
N THR A 93 -19.52 13.08 7.00
CA THR A 93 -18.63 14.07 7.62
C THR A 93 -18.38 15.30 6.76
N ALA A 94 -18.46 15.15 5.43
CA ALA A 94 -18.35 16.28 4.51
C ALA A 94 -19.03 16.00 3.17
N ALA A 95 -19.56 17.05 2.54
CA ALA A 95 -19.89 17.08 1.12
C ALA A 95 -19.01 18.11 0.41
N ILE A 96 -18.32 17.68 -0.63
CA ILE A 96 -17.31 18.46 -1.34
C ILE A 96 -17.79 18.66 -2.76
N SER A 97 -17.86 19.91 -3.20
CA SER A 97 -18.09 20.27 -4.61
C SER A 97 -16.78 20.78 -5.20
N PHE A 98 -16.56 20.50 -6.48
CA PHE A 98 -15.38 20.99 -7.20
C PHE A 98 -15.78 22.05 -8.22
N SER A 99 -15.06 23.17 -8.24
CA SER A 99 -15.14 24.18 -9.30
C SER A 99 -13.78 24.35 -9.99
N PRO A 100 -13.74 24.67 -11.29
CA PRO A 100 -12.49 24.98 -11.97
C PRO A 100 -11.76 26.13 -11.28
N THR A 101 -10.44 26.05 -11.22
CA THR A 101 -9.53 27.12 -10.76
C THR A 101 -8.24 27.05 -11.55
N GLU A 102 -7.45 28.12 -11.53
CA GLU A 102 -6.08 28.08 -12.01
C GLU A 102 -5.31 26.96 -11.29
N ARG A 103 -4.51 26.22 -12.07
CA ARG A 103 -3.68 25.15 -11.52
C ARG A 103 -2.58 25.78 -10.65
N ILE A 104 -2.65 25.53 -9.35
CA ILE A 104 -1.70 26.04 -8.37
C ILE A 104 -1.20 24.86 -7.56
N GLU A 105 0.12 24.70 -7.45
CA GLU A 105 0.69 23.72 -6.55
C GLU A 105 0.69 24.26 -5.13
N HIS A 106 -0.09 23.63 -4.25
CA HIS A 106 -0.10 23.99 -2.84
C HIS A 106 1.25 23.60 -2.20
N PRO A 107 1.92 24.47 -1.43
CA PRO A 107 3.25 24.18 -0.86
C PRO A 107 3.32 22.91 0.00
N LEU A 108 2.20 22.53 0.62
CA LEU A 108 2.09 21.32 1.45
C LEU A 108 1.79 20.03 0.66
N TYR A 109 1.39 20.12 -0.61
CA TYR A 109 0.95 18.97 -1.40
C TYR A 109 2.02 17.86 -1.55
N PRO A 110 3.30 18.17 -1.83
CA PRO A 110 4.35 17.15 -1.91
C PRO A 110 4.49 16.32 -0.63
N TYR A 111 4.24 16.95 0.53
CA TYR A 111 4.45 16.33 1.83
C TYR A 111 3.29 15.42 2.26
N VAL A 112 2.15 15.42 1.55
CA VAL A 112 1.02 14.50 1.80
C VAL A 112 1.48 13.04 1.69
N ALA A 113 2.33 12.73 0.71
CA ALA A 113 2.91 11.40 0.52
C ALA A 113 4.08 11.12 1.48
N GLU A 114 4.82 12.15 1.87
CA GLU A 114 6.03 12.01 2.68
C GLU A 114 5.74 11.89 4.17
N ARG A 115 4.65 12.48 4.65
CA ARG A 115 4.23 12.49 6.05
C ARG A 115 4.15 11.08 6.63
N VAL A 116 4.77 10.89 7.78
CA VAL A 116 4.85 9.59 8.46
C VAL A 116 4.95 9.79 9.98
N THR A 117 4.36 8.85 10.74
CA THR A 117 4.54 8.80 12.19
C THR A 117 5.93 8.30 12.54
N ASN A 118 6.72 9.13 13.23
CA ASN A 118 8.04 8.73 13.68
C ASN A 118 8.03 8.36 15.17
N ARG A 119 8.20 7.06 15.46
CA ARG A 119 8.23 6.54 16.85
C ARG A 119 9.65 6.37 17.39
N LYS A 120 10.68 6.75 16.64
CA LYS A 120 12.07 6.66 17.09
C LYS A 120 12.37 7.63 18.24
N PRO A 121 13.47 7.42 18.97
CA PRO A 121 14.04 8.44 19.85
C PRO A 121 14.36 9.71 19.06
N TYR A 122 14.04 10.85 19.66
CA TYR A 122 14.49 12.17 19.21
C TYR A 122 15.76 12.55 19.99
N ASP A 123 16.47 13.59 19.56
CA ASP A 123 17.81 13.89 20.05
C ASP A 123 17.89 15.08 21.03
N HIS A 124 16.79 15.44 21.69
CA HIS A 124 16.70 16.52 22.69
C HIS A 124 16.99 17.94 22.17
N ARG A 125 17.29 18.13 20.89
CA ARG A 125 17.61 19.47 20.38
C ARG A 125 16.38 20.39 20.47
N PRO A 126 16.53 21.67 20.83
CA PRO A 126 15.40 22.62 20.83
C PRO A 126 14.75 22.78 19.45
N LEU A 127 13.48 23.17 19.43
CA LEU A 127 12.78 23.45 18.18
C LEU A 127 13.34 24.74 17.56
N ASN A 128 13.87 24.66 16.33
CA ASN A 128 14.31 25.84 15.59
C ASN A 128 13.19 26.91 15.55
N PRO A 129 13.45 28.18 15.91
CA PRO A 129 12.42 29.22 15.96
C PRO A 129 11.66 29.44 14.64
N GLN A 130 12.33 29.31 13.49
CA GLN A 130 11.68 29.42 12.18
C GLN A 130 10.75 28.24 11.92
N HIS A 131 11.17 27.02 12.27
CA HIS A 131 10.33 25.82 12.15
C HIS A 131 9.12 25.93 13.08
N ARG A 132 9.32 26.40 14.32
CA ARG A 132 8.25 26.67 15.28
C ARG A 132 7.23 27.65 14.72
N GLN A 133 7.70 28.77 14.17
CA GLN A 133 6.84 29.80 13.58
C GLN A 133 6.05 29.24 12.39
N ALA A 134 6.70 28.50 11.50
CA ALA A 134 6.04 27.86 10.36
C ALA A 134 4.94 26.88 10.81
N ILE A 135 5.25 26.01 11.78
CA ILE A 135 4.29 25.05 12.33
C ILE A 135 3.10 25.79 12.95
N LEU A 136 3.31 26.77 13.83
CA LEU A 136 2.21 27.51 14.46
C LEU A 136 1.38 28.31 13.44
N ALA A 137 2.01 28.89 12.43
CA ALA A 137 1.31 29.61 11.36
C ALA A 137 0.42 28.68 10.51
N ALA A 138 0.79 27.41 10.36
CA ALA A 138 0.01 26.42 9.61
C ALA A 138 -1.36 26.10 10.25
N ALA A 139 -1.60 26.50 11.50
CA ALA A 139 -2.93 26.42 12.10
C ALA A 139 -3.96 27.28 11.34
N GLY A 140 -3.52 28.35 10.66
CA GLY A 140 -4.35 29.28 9.90
C GLY A 140 -4.87 30.47 10.71
N ALA A 141 -5.55 31.41 10.04
CA ALA A 141 -6.17 32.57 10.69
C ALA A 141 -7.25 32.09 11.69
N GLY A 142 -7.12 32.50 12.96
CA GLY A 142 -7.95 32.00 14.08
C GLY A 142 -7.49 30.67 14.68
N GLY A 143 -6.77 29.83 13.91
CA GLY A 143 -6.22 28.54 14.32
C GLY A 143 -5.13 28.61 15.39
N GLY A 144 -4.37 29.71 15.43
CA GLY A 144 -3.28 29.91 16.39
C GLY A 144 -3.73 29.88 17.87
N ASN A 145 -5.01 30.14 18.15
CA ASN A 145 -5.57 30.04 19.50
C ASN A 145 -5.86 28.59 19.91
N HIS A 146 -5.98 27.67 18.95
CA HIS A 146 -6.23 26.26 19.19
C HIS A 146 -4.96 25.46 19.45
N VAL A 147 -3.78 25.94 19.04
CA VAL A 147 -2.52 25.20 19.14
C VAL A 147 -1.63 25.77 20.24
N ARG A 148 -1.17 24.90 21.15
CA ARG A 148 -0.21 25.24 22.21
C ARG A 148 0.99 24.31 22.14
N LEU A 149 2.19 24.85 22.35
CA LEU A 149 3.44 24.08 22.43
C LEU A 149 4.11 24.31 23.79
N ALA A 150 4.55 23.23 24.42
CA ALA A 150 5.42 23.23 25.59
C ALA A 150 6.83 22.81 25.15
N GLU A 151 7.78 23.72 25.35
CA GLU A 151 9.16 23.60 24.86
C GLU A 151 10.17 23.53 26.02
N GLU A 152 9.78 23.93 27.22
CA GLU A 152 10.62 23.88 28.41
C GLU A 152 10.88 22.43 28.83
N PRO A 153 12.15 22.01 29.05
CA PRO A 153 12.48 20.61 29.36
C PRO A 153 11.70 20.03 30.56
N ALA A 154 11.47 20.85 31.60
CA ALA A 154 10.70 20.43 32.78
C ALA A 154 9.21 20.21 32.45
N GLN A 155 8.62 21.06 31.61
CA GLN A 155 7.25 20.90 31.14
C GLN A 155 7.13 19.68 30.22
N ILE A 156 8.06 19.50 29.29
CA ILE A 156 8.12 18.34 28.38
C ILE A 156 8.19 17.04 29.19
N LEU A 157 9.06 16.96 30.21
CA LEU A 157 9.17 15.76 31.05
C LEU A 157 7.88 15.50 31.85
N THR A 158 7.24 16.55 32.36
CA THR A 158 5.97 16.44 33.10
C THR A 158 4.86 15.90 32.19
N LEU A 159 4.72 16.47 30.99
CA LEU A 159 3.77 16.02 29.98
C LEU A 159 4.08 14.60 29.50
N ALA A 160 5.34 14.28 29.25
CA ALA A 160 5.80 12.95 28.84
C ALA A 160 5.39 11.87 29.86
N ARG A 161 5.53 12.16 31.16
CA ARG A 161 5.05 11.27 32.23
C ARG A 161 3.54 11.13 32.21
N ALA A 162 2.79 12.23 32.08
CA ALA A 162 1.33 12.21 32.05
C ALA A 162 0.79 11.37 30.87
N VAL A 163 1.31 11.57 29.65
CA VAL A 163 0.86 10.79 28.48
C VAL A 163 1.33 9.34 28.51
N SER A 164 2.46 9.04 29.17
CA SER A 164 3.00 7.67 29.29
C SER A 164 2.17 6.76 30.21
N LEU A 165 1.16 7.32 30.90
CA LEU A 165 0.18 6.51 31.63
C LEU A 165 -0.51 5.50 30.71
N ASN A 166 -0.62 5.81 29.41
CA ASN A 166 -1.27 4.93 28.45
C ASN A 166 -0.62 3.53 28.39
N GLU A 167 0.71 3.45 28.49
CA GLU A 167 1.45 2.20 28.48
C GLU A 167 1.11 1.32 29.69
N ARG A 168 0.86 1.93 30.84
CA ARG A 168 0.35 1.21 32.02
C ARG A 168 -1.05 0.66 31.75
N LEU A 169 -1.93 1.49 31.18
CA LEU A 169 -3.31 1.11 30.89
C LEU A 169 -3.39 -0.02 29.86
N ILE A 170 -2.52 -0.01 28.82
CA ILE A 170 -2.39 -1.11 27.86
C ILE A 170 -2.03 -2.43 28.56
N LEU A 171 -1.22 -2.39 29.63
CA LEU A 171 -0.81 -3.59 30.34
C LEU A 171 -1.80 -4.05 31.41
N GLU A 172 -2.57 -3.13 32.00
CA GLU A 172 -3.46 -3.41 33.14
C GLU A 172 -4.93 -3.51 32.77
N ASN A 173 -5.33 -3.08 31.58
CA ASN A 173 -6.72 -3.13 31.11
C ASN A 173 -6.87 -4.04 29.88
N GLN A 174 -7.61 -5.15 30.04
CA GLN A 174 -7.76 -6.16 28.98
C GLN A 174 -8.42 -5.61 27.70
N THR A 175 -9.35 -4.66 27.81
CA THR A 175 -10.03 -4.07 26.65
C THR A 175 -9.05 -3.21 25.84
N ILE A 176 -8.28 -2.35 26.51
CA ILE A 176 -7.27 -1.51 25.86
C ILE A 176 -6.17 -2.39 25.25
N HIS A 177 -5.69 -3.39 26.00
CA HIS A 177 -4.72 -4.39 25.55
C HIS A 177 -5.18 -5.08 24.26
N SER A 178 -6.37 -5.67 24.29
CA SER A 178 -6.94 -6.39 23.15
C SER A 178 -7.14 -5.49 21.95
N GLY A 179 -7.55 -4.23 22.17
CA GLY A 179 -7.65 -3.20 21.15
C GLY A 179 -6.33 -2.99 20.39
N LEU A 180 -5.24 -2.67 21.09
CA LEU A 180 -3.92 -2.48 20.49
C LEU A 180 -3.48 -3.71 19.68
N PHE A 181 -3.52 -4.89 20.31
CA PHE A 181 -3.03 -6.11 19.65
C PHE A 181 -3.90 -6.58 18.49
N SER A 182 -5.19 -6.24 18.48
CA SER A 182 -6.08 -6.46 17.32
C SER A 182 -5.72 -5.57 16.13
N ALA A 183 -5.12 -4.40 16.38
CA ALA A 183 -4.71 -3.46 15.34
C ALA A 183 -3.31 -3.76 14.77
N ILE A 184 -2.48 -4.56 15.45
CA ILE A 184 -1.14 -4.92 14.96
C ILE A 184 -1.24 -5.84 13.73
N ARG A 185 -0.44 -5.53 12.71
CA ARG A 185 -0.19 -6.38 11.53
C ARG A 185 1.20 -6.97 11.69
N TRP A 186 1.29 -8.29 11.82
CA TRP A 186 2.55 -8.97 12.15
C TRP A 186 3.37 -9.29 10.91
N THR A 187 2.70 -9.48 9.78
CA THR A 187 3.29 -9.81 8.49
C THR A 187 2.87 -8.80 7.42
N GLU A 188 3.63 -8.74 6.32
CA GLU A 188 3.23 -7.92 5.16
C GLU A 188 1.88 -8.37 4.61
N ALA A 189 1.64 -9.68 4.61
CA ALA A 189 0.36 -10.34 4.30
C ALA A 189 -0.82 -9.75 5.10
N ASP A 190 -0.69 -9.65 6.42
CA ASP A 190 -1.71 -9.03 7.29
C ASP A 190 -1.96 -7.57 6.93
N GLU A 191 -0.91 -6.82 6.58
CA GLU A 191 -1.00 -5.41 6.21
C GLU A 191 -1.67 -5.20 4.84
N GLN A 192 -1.56 -6.15 3.90
CA GLN A 192 -2.29 -6.08 2.62
C GLN A 192 -3.78 -6.36 2.81
N ALA A 193 -4.06 -7.31 3.69
CA ALA A 193 -5.36 -7.85 3.98
C ALA A 193 -6.31 -6.84 4.64
N ARG A 194 -5.83 -6.10 5.64
CA ARG A 194 -6.66 -5.25 6.49
C ARG A 194 -5.88 -4.06 7.05
N PRO A 195 -6.54 -2.90 7.24
CA PRO A 195 -5.91 -1.72 7.83
C PRO A 195 -5.36 -2.02 9.23
N GLY A 196 -4.31 -1.32 9.66
CA GLY A 196 -3.70 -1.51 10.98
C GLY A 196 -2.24 -1.05 11.06
N LEU A 197 -1.64 -1.24 12.23
CA LEU A 197 -0.26 -0.87 12.54
C LEU A 197 0.69 -2.02 12.21
N PHE A 198 1.48 -1.89 11.15
CA PHE A 198 2.51 -2.87 10.86
C PHE A 198 3.61 -2.86 11.93
N ILE A 199 4.00 -4.04 12.43
CA ILE A 199 4.93 -4.21 13.55
C ILE A 199 6.25 -3.43 13.39
N ARG A 200 6.74 -3.25 12.16
CA ARG A 200 7.96 -2.47 11.89
C ARG A 200 7.80 -0.98 12.17
N THR A 201 6.59 -0.44 12.07
CA THR A 201 6.27 0.98 12.33
C THR A 201 6.24 1.35 13.81
N LEU A 202 6.32 0.34 14.69
CA LEU A 202 6.49 0.53 16.13
C LEU A 202 7.96 0.79 16.53
N GLU A 203 8.90 0.71 15.60
CA GLU A 203 10.33 1.02 15.81
C GLU A 203 11.00 0.22 16.93
N LEU A 204 10.45 -0.95 17.27
CA LEU A 204 11.03 -1.86 18.26
C LEU A 204 12.34 -2.47 17.73
N ALA A 205 13.34 -2.62 18.59
CA ALA A 205 14.57 -3.35 18.25
C ALA A 205 14.28 -4.86 18.05
N PRO A 206 15.10 -5.62 17.31
CA PRO A 206 14.85 -7.05 17.03
C PRO A 206 14.49 -7.92 18.24
N PRO A 207 15.21 -7.88 19.39
CA PRO A 207 14.82 -8.68 20.56
C PRO A 207 13.50 -8.20 21.19
N GLN A 208 13.24 -6.88 21.17
CA GLN A 208 12.01 -6.30 21.68
C GLN A 208 10.79 -6.71 20.84
N ARG A 209 10.93 -6.85 19.52
CA ARG A 209 9.84 -7.32 18.63
C ARG A 209 9.36 -8.72 19.00
N LEU A 210 10.29 -9.60 19.34
CA LEU A 210 9.95 -10.97 19.76
C LEU A 210 9.20 -10.95 21.10
N LEU A 211 9.71 -10.19 22.08
CA LEU A 211 9.03 -10.02 23.37
C LEU A 211 7.64 -9.39 23.22
N PHE A 212 7.52 -8.38 22.36
CA PHE A 212 6.25 -7.71 22.08
C PHE A 212 5.21 -8.65 21.49
N ARG A 213 5.63 -9.67 20.72
CA ARG A 213 4.72 -10.72 20.25
C ARG A 213 4.18 -11.58 21.40
N LEU A 214 4.97 -11.82 22.44
CA LEU A 214 4.51 -12.53 23.63
C LEU A 214 3.51 -11.68 24.45
N PHE A 215 3.64 -10.35 24.41
CA PHE A 215 2.70 -9.44 25.07
C PHE A 215 1.29 -9.52 24.49
N GLN A 216 1.06 -10.13 23.32
CA GLN A 216 -0.29 -10.41 22.82
C GLN A 216 -1.09 -11.32 23.77
N SER A 217 -0.43 -12.14 24.59
CA SER A 217 -1.10 -12.98 25.58
C SER A 217 -1.42 -12.20 26.86
N TRP A 218 -2.71 -12.04 27.15
CA TRP A 218 -3.19 -11.39 28.38
C TRP A 218 -2.68 -12.06 29.66
N SER A 219 -2.62 -13.40 29.68
CA SER A 219 -2.12 -14.15 30.84
C SER A 219 -0.60 -14.01 31.02
N PHE A 220 0.13 -13.79 29.94
CA PHE A 220 1.56 -13.50 30.00
C PHE A 220 1.81 -12.11 30.61
N VAL A 221 1.14 -11.08 30.09
CA VAL A 221 1.26 -9.70 30.60
C VAL A 221 0.83 -9.59 32.06
N THR A 222 -0.31 -10.19 32.43
CA THR A 222 -0.79 -10.15 33.82
C THR A 222 0.22 -10.76 34.81
N ARG A 223 0.96 -11.81 34.42
CA ARG A 223 2.04 -12.37 35.25
C ARG A 223 3.22 -11.42 35.36
N LEU A 224 3.62 -10.78 34.26
CA LEU A 224 4.71 -9.81 34.28
C LEU A 224 4.36 -8.52 35.04
N ASN A 225 3.10 -8.12 35.08
CA ASN A 225 2.65 -7.00 35.89
C ASN A 225 2.88 -7.24 37.40
N LYS A 226 2.79 -8.49 37.88
CA LYS A 226 3.09 -8.84 39.27
C LYS A 226 4.55 -8.60 39.65
N VAL A 227 5.46 -8.55 38.68
CA VAL A 227 6.88 -8.25 38.86
C VAL A 227 7.24 -6.83 38.39
N GLY A 228 6.25 -5.95 38.23
CA GLY A 228 6.46 -4.51 38.01
C GLY A 228 6.54 -4.04 36.56
N LEU A 229 6.17 -4.87 35.57
CA LEU A 229 6.19 -4.47 34.15
C LEU A 229 5.35 -3.20 33.88
N SER A 230 4.16 -3.11 34.47
CA SER A 230 3.24 -1.98 34.27
C SER A 230 3.69 -0.68 34.94
N ALA A 231 4.63 -0.75 35.90
CA ALA A 231 5.33 0.41 36.44
C ALA A 231 6.57 0.79 35.60
N PHE A 232 7.25 -0.21 35.03
CA PHE A 232 8.49 0.00 34.28
C PHE A 232 8.27 0.60 32.87
N LEU A 233 7.36 0.06 32.05
CA LEU A 233 7.18 0.52 30.66
C LEU A 233 6.81 2.01 30.54
N PRO A 234 5.92 2.59 31.36
CA PRO A 234 5.66 4.02 31.34
C PRO A 234 6.91 4.87 31.52
N THR A 235 7.86 4.45 32.37
CA THR A 235 9.10 5.21 32.58
C THR A 235 9.99 5.22 31.34
N GLN A 236 9.99 4.14 30.55
CA GLN A 236 10.73 4.06 29.29
C GLN A 236 10.08 4.95 28.22
N SER A 237 8.75 4.90 28.11
CA SER A 237 8.00 5.80 27.22
C SER A 237 8.15 7.27 27.62
N ALA A 238 8.13 7.60 28.92
CA ALA A 238 8.36 8.95 29.39
C ALA A 238 9.76 9.45 29.05
N LYS A 239 10.80 8.60 29.11
CA LYS A 239 12.15 8.96 28.62
C LYS A 239 12.16 9.22 27.11
N LEU A 240 11.50 8.35 26.33
CA LEU A 240 11.39 8.49 24.89
C LEU A 240 10.67 9.79 24.49
N TYR A 241 9.52 10.08 25.12
CA TYR A 241 8.75 11.30 24.88
C TYR A 241 9.44 12.54 25.46
N GLY A 242 10.19 12.39 26.55
CA GLY A 242 11.01 13.46 27.15
C GLY A 242 12.16 13.94 26.27
N ALA A 243 12.53 13.16 25.25
CA ALA A 243 13.54 13.55 24.26
C ALA A 243 13.03 14.49 23.16
N SER A 244 11.78 14.93 23.26
CA SER A 244 11.14 15.80 22.28
C SER A 244 11.67 17.23 22.34
N SER A 245 11.64 17.91 21.19
CA SER A 245 11.88 19.36 21.11
C SER A 245 10.68 20.15 21.63
N ALA A 246 9.47 19.62 21.45
CA ALA A 246 8.25 20.16 22.00
C ALA A 246 7.17 19.08 22.16
N ILE A 247 6.26 19.27 23.10
CA ILE A 247 4.97 18.57 23.13
C ILE A 247 3.89 19.60 22.86
N GLY A 248 2.98 19.29 21.94
CA GLY A 248 1.90 20.17 21.53
C GLY A 248 0.52 19.57 21.75
N LEU A 249 -0.47 20.45 21.86
CA LEU A 249 -1.88 20.06 21.82
C LEU A 249 -2.70 20.94 20.87
N ILE A 250 -3.85 20.41 20.48
CA ILE A 250 -4.94 21.13 19.82
C ILE A 250 -6.13 21.15 20.79
N VAL A 251 -6.60 22.34 21.14
CA VAL A 251 -7.79 22.56 21.96
C VAL A 251 -8.90 23.21 21.14
N MET A 252 -10.09 22.63 21.20
CA MET A 252 -11.31 23.14 20.59
C MET A 252 -12.24 23.76 21.65
N PRO A 253 -13.09 24.74 21.27
CA PRO A 253 -13.95 25.44 22.23
C PRO A 253 -15.03 24.53 22.84
N ASP A 254 -15.48 23.52 22.10
CA ASP A 254 -16.51 22.57 22.50
C ASP A 254 -16.16 21.14 22.09
N ASP A 255 -17.03 20.18 22.41
CA ASP A 255 -16.91 18.78 21.98
C ASP A 255 -17.82 18.44 20.78
N SER A 256 -18.17 19.40 19.92
CA SER A 256 -18.97 19.12 18.73
C SER A 256 -18.19 18.31 17.69
N ASP A 257 -18.90 17.59 16.80
CA ASP A 257 -18.25 16.83 15.73
C ASP A 257 -17.52 17.76 14.75
N ALA A 258 -18.07 18.96 14.53
CA ALA A 258 -17.46 20.00 13.70
C ALA A 258 -16.11 20.45 14.29
N SER A 259 -16.03 20.62 15.61
CA SER A 259 -14.77 20.93 16.31
C SER A 259 -13.71 19.85 16.10
N PHE A 260 -14.06 18.56 16.17
CA PHE A 260 -13.10 17.48 15.94
C PHE A 260 -12.67 17.35 14.47
N LEU A 261 -13.57 17.63 13.51
CA LEU A 261 -13.22 17.71 12.10
C LEU A 261 -12.24 18.87 11.84
N GLU A 262 -12.49 20.05 12.40
CA GLU A 262 -11.55 21.18 12.24
C GLU A 262 -10.22 20.90 12.95
N ALA A 263 -10.23 20.26 14.14
CA ALA A 263 -9.00 19.82 14.80
C ALA A 263 -8.17 18.88 13.92
N GLY A 264 -8.83 17.99 13.18
CA GLY A 264 -8.18 17.11 12.19
C GLY A 264 -7.56 17.86 11.03
N ARG A 265 -8.25 18.88 10.52
CA ARG A 265 -7.72 19.75 9.44
C ARG A 265 -6.51 20.54 9.90
N ILE A 266 -6.59 21.17 11.08
CA ILE A 266 -5.45 21.84 11.73
C ILE A 266 -4.30 20.85 11.89
N PHE A 267 -4.56 19.67 12.47
CA PHE A 267 -3.54 18.68 12.74
C PHE A 267 -2.79 18.23 11.48
N GLU A 268 -3.50 17.99 10.36
CA GLU A 268 -2.86 17.63 9.10
C GLU A 268 -1.97 18.77 8.57
N ARG A 269 -2.44 20.03 8.59
CA ARG A 269 -1.59 21.18 8.20
C ARG A 269 -0.33 21.28 9.05
N LEU A 270 -0.45 21.14 10.38
CA LEU A 270 0.69 21.15 11.30
C LEU A 270 1.68 20.03 10.96
N TRP A 271 1.19 18.83 10.68
CA TRP A 271 2.04 17.67 10.41
C TRP A 271 2.72 17.74 9.04
N LEU A 272 2.00 18.17 8.01
CA LEU A 272 2.59 18.41 6.69
C LEU A 272 3.67 19.49 6.75
N THR A 273 3.41 20.57 7.51
CA THR A 273 4.39 21.64 7.72
C THR A 273 5.59 21.18 8.54
N ALA A 274 5.39 20.38 9.59
CA ALA A 274 6.50 19.79 10.34
C ALA A 274 7.36 18.92 9.42
N THR A 275 6.72 18.10 8.56
CA THR A 275 7.41 17.26 7.57
C THR A 275 8.23 18.11 6.60
N SER A 276 7.67 19.23 6.09
CA SER A 276 8.34 20.09 5.11
C SER A 276 9.60 20.78 5.63
N VAL A 277 9.66 21.04 6.94
CA VAL A 277 10.82 21.64 7.61
C VAL A 277 11.72 20.61 8.30
N GLY A 278 11.53 19.31 8.00
CA GLY A 278 12.36 18.22 8.52
C GLY A 278 12.14 17.89 10.00
N VAL A 279 11.01 18.30 10.59
CA VAL A 279 10.61 17.99 11.96
C VAL A 279 9.73 16.74 11.97
N SER A 280 10.11 15.76 12.78
CA SER A 280 9.33 14.54 13.02
C SER A 280 8.17 14.81 13.97
N LEU A 281 7.04 14.14 13.73
CA LEU A 281 5.83 14.21 14.57
C LEU A 281 5.32 12.82 14.92
N GLN A 282 4.84 12.67 16.17
CA GLN A 282 4.08 11.51 16.60
C GLN A 282 2.85 11.92 17.42
N PRO A 283 1.63 11.44 17.09
CA PRO A 283 0.47 11.55 17.97
C PRO A 283 0.64 10.70 19.25
N ILE A 284 0.29 11.29 20.39
CA ILE A 284 0.34 10.70 21.75
C ILE A 284 -0.95 11.04 22.53
N THR A 285 -2.09 10.93 21.84
CA THR A 285 -3.39 11.50 22.27
C THR A 285 -4.22 10.61 23.21
N ALA A 286 -3.83 9.35 23.41
CA ALA A 286 -4.64 8.34 24.09
C ALA A 286 -5.24 8.78 25.45
N ILE A 287 -4.45 9.45 26.29
CA ILE A 287 -4.89 9.94 27.60
C ILE A 287 -5.98 11.02 27.49
N ALA A 288 -5.90 11.93 26.51
CA ALA A 288 -6.93 12.95 26.31
C ALA A 288 -8.29 12.33 25.98
N TYR A 289 -8.32 11.29 25.13
CA TYR A 289 -9.56 10.60 24.78
C TYR A 289 -10.12 9.78 25.93
N LEU A 290 -9.27 9.11 26.71
CA LEU A 290 -9.71 8.42 27.91
C LEU A 290 -10.23 9.40 28.97
N ALA A 291 -9.62 10.58 29.11
CA ALA A 291 -10.10 11.62 30.03
C ALA A 291 -11.50 12.12 29.65
N GLN A 292 -11.75 12.37 28.36
CA GLN A 292 -13.10 12.72 27.88
C GLN A 292 -14.12 11.63 28.21
N ARG A 293 -13.76 10.36 28.01
CA ARG A 293 -14.62 9.22 28.33
C ARG A 293 -14.93 9.14 29.83
N VAL A 294 -13.94 9.38 30.69
CA VAL A 294 -14.10 9.42 32.15
C VAL A 294 -14.99 10.58 32.58
N SER A 295 -14.76 11.78 32.05
CA SER A 295 -15.57 12.97 32.36
C SER A 295 -17.03 12.83 31.90
N ALA A 296 -17.27 12.09 30.81
CA ALA A 296 -18.62 11.80 30.32
C ALA A 296 -19.33 10.65 31.08
N GLY A 297 -18.72 10.06 32.12
CA GLY A 297 -19.28 8.94 32.87
C GLY A 297 -19.29 7.60 32.11
N ALA A 298 -18.62 7.51 30.96
CA ALA A 298 -18.59 6.32 30.10
C ALA A 298 -17.42 5.37 30.45
N ALA A 299 -17.03 5.28 31.72
CA ALA A 299 -15.81 4.61 32.18
C ALA A 299 -16.02 3.22 32.80
N GLN A 300 -17.10 2.51 32.45
CA GLN A 300 -17.44 1.20 33.03
C GLN A 300 -16.35 0.15 32.81
N SER A 301 -15.60 0.25 31.71
CA SER A 301 -14.48 -0.64 31.39
C SER A 301 -13.16 -0.25 32.07
N LEU A 302 -13.13 0.81 32.89
CA LEU A 302 -11.94 1.32 33.57
C LEU A 302 -12.10 1.16 35.09
N ALA A 303 -11.11 0.55 35.75
CA ALA A 303 -11.10 0.44 37.20
C ALA A 303 -11.07 1.83 37.87
N PRO A 304 -11.62 1.99 39.09
CA PRO A 304 -11.63 3.30 39.77
C PRO A 304 -10.25 3.98 39.87
N LEU A 305 -9.20 3.18 40.14
CA LEU A 305 -7.82 3.66 40.14
C LEU A 305 -7.38 4.19 38.76
N HIS A 306 -7.72 3.50 37.67
CA HIS A 306 -7.41 3.96 36.32
C HIS A 306 -8.13 5.27 36.01
N GLN A 307 -9.40 5.40 36.39
CA GLN A 307 -10.16 6.63 36.21
C GLN A 307 -9.54 7.80 36.99
N GLN A 308 -9.07 7.56 38.23
CA GLN A 308 -8.37 8.57 39.01
C GLN A 308 -7.07 9.01 38.33
N LEU A 309 -6.21 8.05 37.95
CA LEU A 309 -4.93 8.36 37.29
C LEU A 309 -5.14 9.12 35.96
N ILE A 310 -6.17 8.77 35.19
CA ILE A 310 -6.52 9.48 33.95
C ILE A 310 -6.93 10.94 34.25
N ARG A 311 -7.72 11.19 35.30
CA ARG A 311 -8.11 12.55 35.71
C ARG A 311 -6.90 13.37 36.15
N GLU A 312 -6.01 12.78 36.95
CA GLU A 312 -4.77 13.44 37.41
C GLU A 312 -3.85 13.79 36.22
N ALA A 313 -3.73 12.88 35.24
CA ALA A 313 -2.95 13.12 34.03
C ALA A 313 -3.56 14.24 33.17
N ASP A 314 -4.89 14.27 32.98
CA ASP A 314 -5.58 15.35 32.26
C ASP A 314 -5.42 16.71 32.96
N GLN A 315 -5.58 16.75 34.29
CA GLN A 315 -5.35 17.96 35.09
C GLN A 315 -3.92 18.47 34.94
N THR A 316 -2.93 17.56 34.97
CA THR A 316 -1.52 17.89 34.76
C THR A 316 -1.29 18.50 33.37
N ILE A 317 -1.84 17.87 32.32
CA ILE A 317 -1.73 18.36 30.94
C ILE A 317 -2.35 19.76 30.83
N ARG A 318 -3.57 19.94 31.33
CA ARG A 318 -4.27 21.23 31.32
C ARG A 318 -3.53 22.32 32.08
N ALA A 319 -2.94 22.00 33.23
CA ALA A 319 -2.16 22.95 34.03
C ALA A 319 -0.90 23.43 33.28
N VAL A 320 -0.13 22.50 32.68
CA VAL A 320 1.09 22.84 31.94
C VAL A 320 0.78 23.74 30.74
N PHE A 321 -0.29 23.45 29.99
CA PHE A 321 -0.68 24.24 28.82
C PHE A 321 -1.55 25.46 29.15
N GLN A 322 -1.95 25.64 30.41
CA GLN A 322 -2.85 26.71 30.87
C GLN A 322 -4.21 26.70 30.12
N VAL A 323 -4.81 25.51 30.02
CA VAL A 323 -6.07 25.26 29.29
C VAL A 323 -7.15 24.75 30.26
N PRO A 324 -7.76 25.64 31.09
CA PRO A 324 -8.74 25.24 32.09
C PRO A 324 -10.09 24.82 31.48
N GLN A 325 -10.39 25.29 30.26
CA GLN A 325 -11.64 25.03 29.55
C GLN A 325 -11.37 24.54 28.12
N GLY A 326 -12.41 24.05 27.45
CA GLY A 326 -12.33 23.49 26.11
C GLY A 326 -11.91 22.01 26.07
N THR A 327 -12.00 21.44 24.88
CA THR A 327 -11.79 20.03 24.60
C THR A 327 -10.43 19.82 23.97
N ILE A 328 -9.55 19.05 24.61
CA ILE A 328 -8.28 18.64 24.02
C ILE A 328 -8.56 17.59 22.95
N ALA A 329 -8.47 18.00 21.68
CA ALA A 329 -8.77 17.14 20.53
C ALA A 329 -7.55 16.31 20.11
N MET A 330 -6.34 16.84 20.24
CA MET A 330 -5.11 16.13 19.88
C MET A 330 -3.96 16.49 20.81
N ILE A 331 -3.08 15.51 21.06
CA ILE A 331 -1.77 15.71 21.69
C ILE A 331 -0.72 15.02 20.83
N PHE A 332 0.39 15.70 20.57
CA PHE A 332 1.48 15.21 19.74
C PHE A 332 2.83 15.66 20.28
N ARG A 333 3.89 14.94 19.88
CA ARG A 333 5.27 15.34 20.14
C ARG A 333 5.99 15.71 18.85
N LEU A 334 6.84 16.72 18.92
CA LEU A 334 7.68 17.22 17.84
C LEU A 334 9.15 17.04 18.19
N GLY A 335 9.97 16.74 17.19
CA GLY A 335 11.41 16.81 17.36
C GLY A 335 12.18 16.31 16.15
N TYR A 336 13.47 16.14 16.32
CA TYR A 336 14.36 15.70 15.26
C TYR A 336 14.95 14.35 15.61
N GLY A 337 15.12 13.51 14.60
CA GLY A 337 15.65 12.17 14.77
C GLY A 337 15.86 11.48 13.43
N ALA A 338 16.31 10.24 13.48
CA ALA A 338 16.47 9.43 12.27
C ALA A 338 15.11 9.19 11.58
N SER A 339 15.12 9.05 10.26
CA SER A 339 13.95 8.67 9.49
C SER A 339 13.35 7.34 9.96
N PRO A 340 12.02 7.17 9.95
CA PRO A 340 11.38 5.92 10.35
C PRO A 340 11.80 4.77 9.42
N SER A 341 11.87 3.58 10.00
CA SER A 341 12.33 2.35 9.33
C SER A 341 11.24 1.71 8.46
N ALA A 342 9.98 2.08 8.65
CA ALA A 342 8.84 1.59 7.91
C ALA A 342 7.70 2.62 7.86
N ARG A 343 6.84 2.49 6.86
CA ARG A 343 5.60 3.27 6.70
C ARG A 343 4.41 2.33 6.80
N SER A 344 3.31 2.80 7.39
CA SER A 344 2.05 2.05 7.38
C SER A 344 1.42 2.13 5.99
N ARG A 345 0.91 1.01 5.49
CA ARG A 345 0.22 0.98 4.19
C ARG A 345 -1.08 1.79 4.23
N LYS A 346 -1.30 2.57 3.17
CA LYS A 346 -2.56 3.26 2.87
C LYS A 346 -3.36 2.49 1.82
N ARG A 347 -4.66 2.40 2.02
CA ARG A 347 -5.58 1.72 1.09
C ARG A 347 -6.02 2.69 0.01
N LEU A 348 -6.37 2.14 -1.15
CA LEU A 348 -7.06 2.89 -2.19
C LEU A 348 -8.39 3.44 -1.67
N PRO A 349 -8.84 4.60 -2.17
CA PRO A 349 -10.14 5.16 -1.80
C PRO A 349 -11.26 4.18 -2.13
N GLN A 350 -12.10 3.89 -1.15
CA GLN A 350 -13.28 3.03 -1.31
C GLN A 350 -14.45 3.90 -1.77
N VAL A 351 -14.87 3.77 -3.03
CA VAL A 351 -16.00 4.50 -3.60
C VAL A 351 -17.24 3.61 -3.64
N LEU A 352 -18.34 4.07 -3.04
CA LEU A 352 -19.64 3.38 -3.06
C LEU A 352 -20.28 3.47 -4.46
N GLY A 353 -20.85 2.37 -4.95
CA GLY A 353 -21.62 2.33 -6.21
C GLY A 353 -20.77 2.02 -7.46
N GLU A 354 -19.45 2.17 -7.40
CA GLU A 354 -18.58 1.42 -8.31
C GLU A 354 -18.72 -0.05 -7.92
N ALA A 355 -19.18 -0.89 -8.85
CA ALA A 355 -19.42 -2.29 -8.57
C ALA A 355 -18.18 -2.94 -7.93
N SER A 356 -18.23 -3.09 -6.61
CA SER A 356 -17.57 -4.16 -5.87
C SER A 356 -18.25 -5.48 -6.25
N LYS A 357 -18.23 -5.82 -7.54
CA LYS A 357 -18.53 -7.16 -8.02
C LYS A 357 -17.41 -8.05 -7.49
N GLY A 358 -17.67 -8.62 -6.31
CA GLY A 358 -16.82 -9.58 -5.62
C GLY A 358 -16.02 -9.00 -4.45
N ILE A 359 -16.69 -8.40 -3.45
CA ILE A 359 -16.16 -8.42 -2.08
C ILE A 359 -17.13 -9.23 -1.23
N ALA A 360 -17.18 -10.53 -1.48
CA ALA A 360 -17.27 -11.44 -0.35
C ALA A 360 -15.91 -11.32 0.34
N ALA A 361 -15.93 -11.04 1.64
CA ALA A 361 -14.76 -11.17 2.48
C ALA A 361 -14.34 -12.65 2.52
N GLU A 362 -13.66 -13.13 1.48
CA GLU A 362 -12.83 -14.31 1.62
C GLU A 362 -11.60 -13.90 2.42
N THR A 363 -11.43 -14.66 3.49
CA THR A 363 -10.45 -14.46 4.55
C THR A 363 -9.05 -14.27 3.96
N PRO A 364 -8.34 -13.18 4.28
CA PRO A 364 -6.98 -13.03 3.86
C PRO A 364 -6.09 -13.98 4.65
N HIS A 365 -5.48 -14.90 3.91
CA HIS A 365 -4.65 -16.00 4.40
C HIS A 365 -5.39 -17.01 5.28
N ALA A 366 -6.15 -17.89 4.62
CA ALA A 366 -6.16 -19.26 5.09
C ALA A 366 -4.71 -19.70 5.37
N PRO A 367 -4.43 -20.39 6.50
CA PRO A 367 -3.12 -20.99 6.76
C PRO A 367 -2.69 -21.79 5.53
N VAL A 368 -1.38 -21.95 5.29
CA VAL A 368 -0.82 -22.73 4.17
C VAL A 368 -1.75 -23.92 3.88
N ARG A 369 -2.58 -23.78 2.83
CA ARG A 369 -3.65 -24.74 2.57
C ARG A 369 -2.99 -26.09 2.38
N ASP A 370 -3.62 -27.13 2.90
CA ASP A 370 -3.15 -28.49 2.65
C ASP A 370 -2.99 -28.67 1.13
N ARG A 371 -1.77 -29.09 0.74
CA ARG A 371 -1.37 -29.26 -0.64
C ARG A 371 -2.27 -30.27 -1.34
N ALA A 372 -2.63 -31.34 -0.64
CA ALA A 372 -3.51 -32.38 -1.16
C ALA A 372 -4.92 -31.84 -1.41
N ALA A 373 -5.44 -31.02 -0.48
CA ALA A 373 -6.73 -30.35 -0.64
C ALA A 373 -6.73 -29.40 -1.85
N THR A 374 -5.69 -28.57 -2.00
CA THR A 374 -5.56 -27.62 -3.12
C THR A 374 -5.53 -28.36 -4.47
N ILE A 375 -4.75 -29.46 -4.56
CA ILE A 375 -4.72 -30.31 -5.75
C ILE A 375 -6.10 -30.93 -6.04
N GLY A 376 -6.83 -31.36 -5.00
CA GLY A 376 -8.19 -31.87 -5.13
C GLY A 376 -9.17 -30.86 -5.75
N GLU A 377 -9.11 -29.61 -5.31
CA GLU A 377 -9.93 -28.52 -5.87
C GLU A 377 -9.58 -28.25 -7.35
N ILE A 378 -8.29 -28.19 -7.69
CA ILE A 378 -7.82 -28.00 -9.08
C ILE A 378 -8.39 -29.10 -9.98
N ILE A 379 -8.28 -30.36 -9.57
CA ILE A 379 -8.80 -31.51 -10.33
C ILE A 379 -10.32 -31.41 -10.50
N GLN A 380 -11.04 -31.00 -9.46
CA GLN A 380 -12.49 -30.84 -9.53
C GLN A 380 -12.90 -29.73 -10.52
N ASP A 381 -12.20 -28.60 -10.52
CA ASP A 381 -12.44 -27.50 -11.45
C ASP A 381 -12.12 -27.88 -12.90
N LEU A 382 -10.98 -28.57 -13.12
CA LEU A 382 -10.61 -29.11 -14.43
C LEU A 382 -11.66 -30.10 -14.96
N ARG A 383 -12.11 -31.05 -14.13
CA ARG A 383 -13.15 -32.02 -14.53
C ARG A 383 -14.48 -31.35 -14.86
N ARG A 384 -14.84 -30.27 -14.14
CA ARG A 384 -16.02 -29.45 -14.47
C ARG A 384 -15.85 -28.74 -15.82
N LEU A 385 -14.66 -28.20 -16.09
CA LEU A 385 -14.37 -27.56 -17.37
C LEU A 385 -14.46 -28.54 -18.55
N ALA A 386 -13.99 -29.79 -18.38
CA ALA A 386 -14.08 -30.82 -19.42
C ALA A 386 -15.53 -31.14 -19.83
N ALA A 387 -16.50 -30.94 -18.93
CA ALA A 387 -17.91 -31.16 -19.23
C ALA A 387 -18.51 -30.05 -20.12
N VAL A 388 -17.92 -28.86 -20.14
CA VAL A 388 -18.46 -27.68 -20.85
C VAL A 388 -17.57 -27.21 -22.02
N ALA A 389 -16.32 -27.68 -22.10
CA ALA A 389 -15.36 -27.35 -23.15
C ALA A 389 -14.77 -28.63 -23.80
N PRO A 390 -15.54 -29.36 -24.64
CA PRO A 390 -15.11 -30.63 -25.22
C PRO A 390 -13.84 -30.52 -26.09
N GLN A 391 -13.60 -29.35 -26.69
CA GLN A 391 -12.40 -29.05 -27.45
C GLN A 391 -11.09 -29.00 -26.62
N GLU A 392 -11.20 -28.85 -25.29
CA GLU A 392 -10.04 -28.82 -24.37
C GLU A 392 -9.84 -30.16 -23.65
N ARG A 393 -10.70 -31.16 -23.90
CA ARG A 393 -10.81 -32.38 -23.10
C ARG A 393 -9.49 -33.16 -22.99
N THR A 394 -8.77 -33.31 -24.10
CA THR A 394 -7.45 -33.98 -24.11
C THR A 394 -6.44 -33.27 -23.21
N ALA A 395 -6.38 -31.93 -23.27
CA ALA A 395 -5.46 -31.15 -22.46
C ALA A 395 -5.85 -31.12 -20.98
N ILE A 396 -7.16 -31.19 -20.70
CA ILE A 396 -7.68 -31.28 -19.33
C ILE A 396 -7.38 -32.65 -18.72
N GLU A 397 -7.56 -33.74 -19.47
CA GLU A 397 -7.29 -35.10 -18.99
C GLU A 397 -5.80 -35.30 -18.66
N GLU A 398 -4.89 -34.76 -19.47
CA GLU A 398 -3.45 -34.75 -19.18
C GLU A 398 -3.10 -33.93 -17.93
N ASN A 399 -3.71 -32.75 -17.76
CA ASN A 399 -3.53 -31.93 -16.55
C ASN A 399 -4.07 -32.61 -15.29
N VAL A 400 -5.23 -33.27 -15.36
CA VAL A 400 -5.77 -34.05 -14.25
C VAL A 400 -4.82 -35.19 -13.88
N ALA A 401 -4.31 -35.94 -14.87
CA ALA A 401 -3.34 -37.01 -14.62
C ALA A 401 -2.04 -36.49 -13.97
N PHE A 402 -1.56 -35.32 -14.40
CA PHE A 402 -0.42 -34.65 -13.79
C PHE A 402 -0.69 -34.26 -12.33
N PHE A 403 -1.81 -33.60 -12.04
CA PHE A 403 -2.13 -33.16 -10.67
C PHE A 403 -2.40 -34.32 -9.72
N GLU A 404 -3.02 -35.41 -10.20
CA GLU A 404 -3.17 -36.66 -9.44
C GLU A 404 -1.80 -37.25 -9.08
N ALA A 405 -0.88 -37.35 -10.05
CA ALA A 405 0.49 -37.81 -9.79
C ALA A 405 1.27 -36.85 -8.89
N ALA A 406 1.01 -35.55 -8.98
CA ALA A 406 1.67 -34.55 -8.17
C ALA A 406 1.32 -34.65 -6.68
N LYS A 407 0.28 -35.38 -6.25
CA LYS A 407 -0.13 -35.46 -4.83
C LYS A 407 0.98 -35.92 -3.89
N THR A 408 1.88 -36.82 -4.31
CA THR A 408 3.04 -37.27 -3.52
C THR A 408 4.33 -37.24 -4.34
N ILE A 409 5.48 -37.15 -3.65
CA ILE A 409 6.79 -37.12 -4.33
C ILE A 409 7.04 -38.44 -5.10
N PRO A 410 6.80 -39.64 -4.54
CA PRO A 410 7.04 -40.89 -5.26
C PRO A 410 6.17 -41.05 -6.51
N SER A 411 4.87 -40.73 -6.43
CA SER A 411 3.96 -40.79 -7.58
C SER A 411 4.35 -39.82 -8.68
N TYR A 412 4.81 -38.63 -8.29
CA TYR A 412 5.25 -37.60 -9.23
C TYR A 412 6.54 -37.97 -9.95
N VAL A 413 7.55 -38.48 -9.23
CA VAL A 413 8.80 -38.96 -9.82
C VAL A 413 8.53 -40.13 -10.77
N GLY A 414 7.66 -41.07 -10.38
CA GLY A 414 7.25 -42.18 -11.24
C GLY A 414 6.53 -41.72 -12.51
N TRP A 415 5.65 -40.71 -12.40
CA TRP A 415 4.96 -40.13 -13.54
C TRP A 415 5.93 -39.41 -14.49
N LEU A 416 6.88 -38.62 -13.97
CA LEU A 416 7.92 -37.96 -14.78
C LEU A 416 8.80 -38.98 -15.54
N ALA A 417 9.16 -40.09 -14.91
CA ALA A 417 10.01 -41.13 -15.50
C ALA A 417 9.29 -41.95 -16.60
N SER A 418 7.96 -41.98 -16.60
CA SER A 418 7.14 -42.78 -17.52
C SER A 418 6.35 -41.93 -18.50
N ARG A 419 5.18 -41.42 -18.09
CA ARG A 419 4.26 -40.62 -18.91
C ARG A 419 4.86 -39.27 -19.29
N GLY A 420 5.62 -38.65 -18.37
CA GLY A 420 6.33 -37.39 -18.59
C GLY A 420 7.25 -37.38 -19.81
N ARG A 421 7.92 -38.50 -20.11
CA ARG A 421 8.84 -38.64 -21.27
C ARG A 421 8.14 -38.73 -22.62
N LYS A 422 6.84 -39.04 -22.63
CA LYS A 422 6.02 -39.25 -23.84
C LYS A 422 5.07 -38.08 -24.12
N LEU A 423 5.16 -37.00 -23.34
CA LEU A 423 4.29 -35.84 -23.48
C LEU A 423 4.68 -35.02 -24.71
N GLU A 424 3.70 -34.69 -25.52
CA GLU A 424 3.78 -33.57 -26.45
C GLU A 424 3.53 -32.28 -25.66
N GLY A 425 4.49 -31.34 -25.68
CA GLY A 425 4.46 -30.14 -24.84
C GLY A 425 3.24 -29.23 -25.03
N GLN A 426 2.46 -29.44 -26.10
CA GLN A 426 1.26 -28.68 -26.45
C GLN A 426 0.00 -29.19 -25.72
N ASN A 427 0.01 -30.44 -25.24
CA ASN A 427 -1.14 -31.11 -24.63
C ASN A 427 -1.22 -30.90 -23.10
N LEU A 428 -0.19 -30.31 -22.49
CA LEU A 428 -0.15 -30.03 -21.05
C LEU A 428 -0.01 -28.51 -20.81
N ARG A 429 -1.10 -27.90 -20.36
CA ARG A 429 -1.29 -26.44 -20.27
C ARG A 429 -1.22 -25.90 -18.84
N GLU A 430 -0.86 -24.63 -18.68
CA GLU A 430 -0.93 -23.98 -17.37
C GLU A 430 -2.37 -23.76 -16.92
N LEU A 431 -2.58 -23.62 -15.60
CA LEU A 431 -3.91 -23.35 -15.06
C LEU A 431 -4.49 -22.01 -15.56
N THR A 432 -3.63 -21.06 -15.88
CA THR A 432 -3.96 -19.75 -16.47
C THR A 432 -4.38 -19.84 -17.94
N ASP A 433 -3.96 -20.89 -18.64
CA ASP A 433 -4.35 -21.11 -20.04
C ASP A 433 -5.78 -21.68 -20.14
N PHE A 434 -6.35 -22.13 -19.01
CA PHE A 434 -7.75 -22.53 -18.90
C PHE A 434 -8.63 -21.35 -18.47
N SER A 435 -9.90 -21.37 -18.85
CA SER A 435 -10.90 -20.37 -18.43
C SER A 435 -11.33 -20.55 -16.96
N LEU A 436 -10.37 -20.51 -16.03
CA LEU A 436 -10.56 -20.71 -14.58
C LEU A 436 -10.08 -19.49 -13.78
N PRO A 437 -10.91 -18.44 -13.63
CA PRO A 437 -10.51 -17.14 -13.04
C PRO A 437 -9.94 -17.22 -11.61
N ARG A 438 -10.37 -18.22 -10.83
CA ARG A 438 -9.88 -18.46 -9.46
C ARG A 438 -8.40 -18.80 -9.46
N TRP A 439 -7.99 -19.75 -10.28
CA TRP A 439 -6.62 -20.26 -10.30
C TRP A 439 -5.68 -19.27 -10.98
N ASP A 440 -6.17 -18.53 -11.97
CA ASP A 440 -5.46 -17.39 -12.56
C ASP A 440 -5.09 -16.34 -11.50
N ALA A 441 -6.04 -15.96 -10.65
CA ALA A 441 -5.79 -15.01 -9.57
C ALA A 441 -4.79 -15.52 -8.51
N GLU A 442 -4.93 -16.79 -8.09
CA GLU A 442 -4.05 -17.40 -7.10
C GLU A 442 -2.61 -17.55 -7.65
N MET A 443 -2.46 -17.91 -8.93
CA MET A 443 -1.17 -18.09 -9.60
C MET A 443 -0.37 -16.77 -9.60
N HIS A 444 -0.97 -15.70 -10.10
CA HIS A 444 -0.38 -14.36 -10.10
C HIS A 444 -0.02 -13.87 -8.69
N THR A 445 -0.90 -14.08 -7.71
CA THR A 445 -0.66 -13.69 -6.31
C THR A 445 0.56 -14.42 -5.72
N ARG A 446 0.66 -15.73 -5.95
CA ARG A 446 1.79 -16.54 -5.48
C ARG A 446 3.08 -16.22 -6.19
N LEU A 447 3.03 -15.96 -7.49
CA LEU A 447 4.18 -15.56 -8.29
C LEU A 447 4.80 -14.27 -7.73
N ILE A 448 3.99 -13.24 -7.49
CA ILE A 448 4.45 -11.98 -6.85
C ILE A 448 5.09 -12.25 -5.49
N ALA A 449 4.49 -13.12 -4.65
CA ALA A 449 5.03 -13.45 -3.34
C ALA A 449 6.40 -14.15 -3.42
N VAL A 450 6.65 -14.95 -4.46
CA VAL A 450 7.97 -15.55 -4.74
C VAL A 450 8.95 -14.49 -5.25
N GLU A 451 8.52 -13.63 -6.18
CA GLU A 451 9.37 -12.59 -6.78
C GLU A 451 9.86 -11.54 -5.77
N ARG A 452 9.11 -11.30 -4.70
CA ARG A 452 9.51 -10.40 -3.61
C ARG A 452 10.64 -10.96 -2.74
N ARG A 453 10.92 -12.27 -2.78
CA ARG A 453 11.96 -12.89 -1.93
C ARG A 453 13.36 -12.61 -2.46
N ARG A 454 14.35 -12.69 -1.55
CA ARG A 454 15.76 -12.51 -1.94
C ARG A 454 16.30 -13.65 -2.81
N PHE A 455 15.67 -14.81 -2.74
CA PHE A 455 15.98 -16.00 -3.51
C PHE A 455 14.68 -16.80 -3.71
N PRO A 456 14.38 -17.30 -4.92
CA PRO A 456 15.22 -17.28 -6.12
C PRO A 456 15.24 -15.93 -6.87
N GLY A 457 14.18 -15.11 -6.76
CA GLY A 457 14.07 -13.79 -7.38
C GLY A 457 14.17 -13.82 -8.90
N LEU A 458 13.17 -14.39 -9.57
CA LEU A 458 13.23 -14.81 -10.98
C LEU A 458 13.39 -13.63 -11.94
N ILE A 459 12.74 -12.50 -11.70
CA ILE A 459 12.77 -11.34 -12.61
C ILE A 459 13.91 -10.36 -12.33
N ARG A 460 14.75 -10.63 -11.32
CA ARG A 460 15.81 -9.70 -10.88
C ARG A 460 16.79 -9.27 -11.98
N PRO A 461 17.25 -10.16 -12.89
CA PRO A 461 18.12 -9.74 -13.97
C PRO A 461 17.47 -8.67 -14.87
N LEU A 462 16.17 -8.84 -15.19
CA LEU A 462 15.40 -7.88 -15.98
C LEU A 462 15.22 -6.55 -15.24
N VAL A 463 14.83 -6.60 -13.96
CA VAL A 463 14.69 -5.41 -13.10
C VAL A 463 16.01 -4.63 -13.02
N ALA A 464 17.12 -5.33 -12.76
CA ALA A 464 18.44 -4.72 -12.66
C ALA A 464 18.92 -4.15 -14.00
N ARG A 465 18.52 -4.75 -15.13
CA ARG A 465 18.78 -4.23 -16.46
C ARG A 465 17.98 -2.95 -16.69
N LEU A 466 16.65 -2.97 -16.59
CA LEU A 466 15.80 -1.78 -16.74
C LEU A 466 16.26 -0.61 -15.83
N ALA A 467 16.57 -0.89 -14.57
CA ALA A 467 17.05 0.12 -13.62
C ALA A 467 18.42 0.72 -13.96
N ARG A 468 19.26 0.05 -14.74
CA ARG A 468 20.52 0.64 -15.25
C ARG A 468 20.26 1.59 -16.41
N GLY A 469 19.33 1.26 -17.31
CA GLY A 469 19.02 2.09 -18.47
C GLY A 469 18.36 3.39 -18.10
N ILE A 470 17.43 3.34 -17.16
CA ILE A 470 16.75 4.54 -16.66
C ILE A 470 17.77 5.51 -16.04
N ARG A 471 18.76 5.00 -15.30
CA ARG A 471 19.81 5.84 -14.68
C ARG A 471 20.69 6.59 -15.68
N GLY A 472 20.86 6.06 -16.88
CA GLY A 472 21.72 6.64 -17.91
C GLY A 472 21.01 7.58 -18.89
N HIS A 473 19.70 7.81 -18.73
CA HIS A 473 18.90 8.53 -19.72
C HIS A 473 18.46 9.91 -19.21
N THR A 474 18.49 10.92 -20.07
CA THR A 474 17.95 12.26 -19.83
C THR A 474 16.77 12.51 -20.76
N GLY A 475 15.60 12.86 -20.23
CA GLY A 475 14.37 13.07 -21.01
C GLY A 475 13.24 12.13 -20.61
N THR A 476 12.26 11.97 -21.51
CA THR A 476 11.08 11.11 -21.32
C THR A 476 11.35 9.73 -21.92
N LEU A 477 11.20 8.67 -21.11
CA LEU A 477 11.37 7.28 -21.52
C LEU A 477 10.03 6.53 -21.45
N VAL A 478 9.61 5.95 -22.57
CA VAL A 478 8.38 5.14 -22.68
C VAL A 478 8.75 3.66 -22.71
N LEU A 479 8.42 2.97 -21.62
CA LEU A 479 8.68 1.55 -21.40
C LEU A 479 7.37 0.78 -21.50
N ALA A 480 7.25 -0.17 -22.43
CA ALA A 480 6.06 -1.01 -22.59
C ALA A 480 6.35 -2.46 -22.14
N ASN A 481 5.48 -3.01 -21.31
CA ASN A 481 5.51 -4.38 -20.83
C ASN A 481 4.38 -5.17 -21.48
N PHE A 482 4.72 -6.12 -22.36
CA PHE A 482 3.74 -6.96 -23.04
C PHE A 482 3.45 -8.22 -22.23
N GLY A 483 2.17 -8.43 -21.89
CA GLY A 483 1.77 -9.48 -20.95
C GLY A 483 2.19 -9.12 -19.53
N CYS A 484 1.77 -7.95 -19.05
CA CYS A 484 2.37 -7.36 -17.87
C CYS A 484 2.02 -8.06 -16.55
N GLY A 485 0.98 -8.92 -16.54
CA GLY A 485 0.54 -9.64 -15.35
C GLY A 485 0.33 -8.68 -14.17
N GLY A 486 0.88 -9.04 -13.01
CA GLY A 486 0.81 -8.23 -11.80
C GLY A 486 1.74 -7.01 -11.72
N MET A 487 2.41 -6.61 -12.82
CA MET A 487 3.27 -5.42 -12.90
C MET A 487 4.44 -5.38 -11.88
N GLU A 488 4.92 -6.54 -11.41
CA GLU A 488 5.98 -6.61 -10.38
C GLU A 488 7.33 -6.07 -10.86
N VAL A 489 7.67 -6.25 -12.15
CA VAL A 489 8.88 -5.65 -12.75
C VAL A 489 8.82 -4.13 -12.63
N ALA A 490 7.72 -3.51 -13.11
CA ALA A 490 7.51 -2.07 -13.00
C ALA A 490 7.55 -1.62 -11.54
N ARG A 491 6.90 -2.37 -10.63
CA ARG A 491 6.91 -2.06 -9.20
C ARG A 491 8.32 -2.03 -8.61
N GLN A 492 9.15 -3.05 -8.87
CA GLN A 492 10.52 -3.12 -8.34
C GLN A 492 11.43 -2.05 -8.93
N VAL A 493 11.27 -1.75 -10.23
CA VAL A 493 12.06 -0.70 -10.89
C VAL A 493 11.69 0.67 -10.30
N LEU A 494 10.39 0.98 -10.20
CA LEU A 494 9.88 2.26 -9.67
C LEU A 494 10.16 2.44 -8.17
N ALA A 495 10.18 1.36 -7.39
CA ALA A 495 10.57 1.38 -5.98
C ALA A 495 12.09 1.53 -5.77
N GLY A 496 12.87 1.30 -6.83
CA GLY A 496 14.32 1.22 -6.75
C GLY A 496 15.01 2.60 -6.71
N PRO A 497 16.18 2.70 -6.04
CA PRO A 497 16.91 3.98 -5.90
C PRO A 497 17.38 4.57 -7.24
N ALA A 498 17.46 3.74 -8.29
CA ALA A 498 17.76 4.13 -9.65
C ALA A 498 16.79 5.16 -10.24
N VAL A 499 15.52 5.08 -9.81
CA VAL A 499 14.45 5.93 -10.32
C VAL A 499 14.14 7.07 -9.33
N SER A 500 14.53 6.90 -8.05
CA SER A 500 14.24 7.81 -6.94
C SER A 500 14.96 9.17 -6.95
N GLY A 501 15.93 9.41 -7.83
CA GLY A 501 16.76 10.64 -7.80
C GLY A 501 17.31 11.16 -9.14
N GLY A 502 16.77 10.72 -10.28
CA GLY A 502 17.20 11.18 -11.62
C GLY A 502 16.23 12.19 -12.24
N GLY A 503 16.74 13.09 -13.10
CA GLY A 503 15.95 14.08 -13.84
C GLY A 503 15.13 13.54 -15.03
N SER A 504 15.01 12.21 -15.16
CA SER A 504 14.33 11.52 -16.26
C SER A 504 12.86 11.29 -15.93
N ARG A 505 11.99 11.54 -16.91
CA ARG A 505 10.57 11.24 -16.82
C ARG A 505 10.32 9.84 -17.38
N VAL A 506 9.71 8.95 -16.60
CA VAL A 506 9.58 7.53 -16.96
C VAL A 506 8.11 7.15 -17.03
N ILE A 507 7.70 6.56 -18.15
CA ILE A 507 6.34 6.09 -18.41
C ILE A 507 6.40 4.58 -18.56
N PHE A 508 5.78 3.84 -17.64
CA PHE A 508 5.59 2.40 -17.73
C PHE A 508 4.19 2.10 -18.25
N ILE A 509 4.08 1.37 -19.36
CA ILE A 509 2.82 0.94 -19.94
C ILE A 509 2.75 -0.58 -19.80
N GLY A 510 1.81 -1.10 -19.03
CA GLY A 510 1.52 -2.53 -18.95
C GLY A 510 0.34 -2.86 -19.85
N PHE A 511 0.55 -3.77 -20.81
CA PHE A 511 -0.51 -4.30 -21.65
C PHE A 511 -0.87 -5.72 -21.21
N ASP A 512 -2.12 -5.92 -20.81
CA ASP A 512 -2.65 -7.23 -20.47
C ASP A 512 -4.16 -7.26 -20.68
N LYS A 513 -4.71 -8.30 -21.31
CA LYS A 513 -6.16 -8.40 -21.51
C LYS A 513 -6.89 -8.97 -20.29
N SER A 514 -6.17 -9.60 -19.35
CA SER A 514 -6.77 -10.32 -18.22
C SER A 514 -7.29 -9.35 -17.15
N PRO A 515 -8.60 -9.36 -16.82
CA PRO A 515 -9.13 -8.58 -15.71
C PRO A 515 -8.52 -8.97 -14.36
N ALA A 516 -8.09 -10.24 -14.22
CA ALA A 516 -7.44 -10.72 -13.00
C ALA A 516 -6.02 -10.15 -12.86
N ALA A 517 -5.25 -10.13 -13.95
CA ALA A 517 -3.94 -9.48 -13.99
C ALA A 517 -4.06 -7.99 -13.62
N HIS A 518 -5.06 -7.30 -14.16
CA HIS A 518 -5.32 -5.89 -13.87
C HIS A 518 -5.60 -5.62 -12.38
N ARG A 519 -6.50 -6.40 -11.78
CA ARG A 519 -6.81 -6.30 -10.35
C ARG A 519 -5.56 -6.48 -9.50
N ILE A 520 -4.76 -7.50 -9.82
CA ILE A 520 -3.54 -7.82 -9.07
C ILE A 520 -2.46 -6.76 -9.28
N ALA A 521 -2.29 -6.25 -10.50
CA ALA A 521 -1.39 -5.14 -10.80
C ALA A 521 -1.75 -3.91 -9.97
N ARG A 522 -3.04 -3.59 -9.86
CA ARG A 522 -3.54 -2.47 -9.03
C ARG A 522 -3.18 -2.64 -7.56
N GLU A 523 -3.44 -3.82 -7.00
CA GLU A 523 -3.09 -4.15 -5.62
C GLU A 523 -1.57 -4.13 -5.36
N ASN A 524 -0.79 -4.58 -6.34
CA ASN A 524 0.66 -4.65 -6.25
C ASN A 524 1.30 -3.25 -6.31
N LEU A 525 0.87 -2.44 -7.28
CA LEU A 525 1.32 -1.06 -7.48
C LEU A 525 0.80 -0.10 -6.41
N SER A 526 -0.27 -0.48 -5.68
CA SER A 526 -0.79 0.28 -4.54
C SER A 526 0.28 0.55 -3.47
N SER A 527 1.31 -0.30 -3.37
CA SER A 527 2.44 -0.10 -2.46
C SER A 527 3.34 1.09 -2.83
N LEU A 528 3.25 1.58 -4.07
CA LEU A 528 4.03 2.70 -4.58
C LEU A 528 3.25 4.00 -4.61
N LEU A 529 1.94 3.96 -4.33
CA LEU A 529 1.12 5.16 -4.38
C LEU A 529 1.49 6.13 -3.24
N PRO A 530 1.52 7.44 -3.54
CA PRO A 530 1.01 8.08 -4.76
C PRO A 530 2.07 8.30 -5.87
N TRP A 531 3.23 7.66 -5.80
CA TRP A 531 4.47 8.08 -6.47
C TRP A 531 4.78 7.38 -7.82
N PRO A 532 3.79 6.75 -8.46
CA PRO A 532 3.56 7.15 -9.85
C PRO A 532 2.11 7.58 -10.10
N ALA A 533 1.93 8.52 -11.02
CA ALA A 533 0.60 8.79 -11.58
C ALA A 533 0.10 7.52 -12.27
N PHE A 534 -1.05 7.02 -11.83
CA PHE A 534 -1.58 5.73 -12.27
C PHE A 534 -2.81 5.93 -13.15
N TYR A 535 -2.80 5.33 -14.33
CA TYR A 535 -3.89 5.31 -15.29
C TYR A 535 -4.26 3.85 -15.57
N GLU A 536 -5.56 3.55 -15.55
CA GLU A 536 -6.09 2.28 -16.05
C GLU A 536 -7.08 2.61 -17.16
N VAL A 537 -6.85 2.05 -18.35
CA VAL A 537 -7.61 2.37 -19.56
C VAL A 537 -8.07 1.08 -20.22
N GLU A 538 -9.29 1.09 -20.75
CA GLU A 538 -9.83 -0.02 -21.53
C GLU A 538 -9.09 -0.16 -22.86
N HIS A 539 -8.75 0.96 -23.50
CA HIS A 539 -8.02 1.01 -24.75
C HIS A 539 -7.06 2.20 -24.74
N LEU A 540 -5.80 1.96 -25.06
CA LEU A 540 -4.76 2.99 -25.20
C LEU A 540 -4.33 3.07 -26.66
N ASP A 541 -4.47 4.24 -27.27
CA ASP A 541 -3.90 4.54 -28.59
C ASP A 541 -2.83 5.64 -28.47
N HIS A 542 -2.17 5.97 -29.59
CA HIS A 542 -1.14 7.02 -29.60
C HIS A 542 -1.68 8.39 -29.17
N GLY A 543 -2.92 8.74 -29.53
CA GLY A 543 -3.53 10.02 -29.17
C GLY A 543 -3.71 10.18 -27.67
N LEU A 544 -4.30 9.16 -27.03
CA LEU A 544 -4.51 9.13 -25.58
C LEU A 544 -3.18 9.06 -24.82
N LEU A 545 -2.19 8.32 -25.33
CA LEU A 545 -0.84 8.31 -24.76
C LEU A 545 -0.24 9.72 -24.75
N GLN A 546 -0.29 10.44 -25.88
CA GLN A 546 0.21 11.81 -25.96
C GLN A 546 -0.56 12.77 -25.04
N GLU A 547 -1.89 12.60 -24.90
CA GLU A 547 -2.68 13.40 -23.96
C GLU A 547 -2.25 13.16 -22.52
N ILE A 548 -2.08 11.90 -22.10
CA ILE A 548 -1.62 11.54 -20.76
C ILE A 548 -0.23 12.14 -20.51
N VAL A 549 0.70 11.96 -21.44
CA VAL A 549 2.06 12.49 -21.33
C VAL A 549 2.09 14.01 -21.34
N ARG A 550 1.19 14.69 -22.03
CA ARG A 550 1.12 16.16 -22.00
C ARG A 550 0.51 16.69 -20.69
N CYS A 551 -0.53 16.04 -20.19
CA CYS A 551 -1.33 16.54 -19.07
C CYS A 551 -0.76 16.17 -17.69
N GLU A 552 0.02 15.10 -17.60
CA GLU A 552 0.54 14.56 -16.34
C GLU A 552 1.92 15.12 -16.00
N PRO A 553 2.10 16.04 -15.03
CA PRO A 553 3.43 16.54 -14.70
C PRO A 553 4.30 15.52 -13.95
N ALA A 554 3.74 14.41 -13.45
CA ALA A 554 4.51 13.45 -12.69
C ALA A 554 5.71 12.94 -13.50
N ALA A 555 6.87 12.92 -12.84
CA ALA A 555 8.09 12.33 -13.38
C ALA A 555 7.95 10.81 -13.62
N ARG A 556 6.93 10.17 -13.04
CA ARG A 556 6.69 8.73 -13.14
C ARG A 556 5.22 8.46 -13.42
N ILE A 557 4.96 7.81 -14.54
CA ILE A 557 3.61 7.46 -14.99
C ILE A 557 3.55 5.95 -15.15
N VAL A 558 2.47 5.35 -14.66
CA VAL A 558 2.12 3.97 -14.91
C VAL A 558 0.77 3.94 -15.59
N ILE A 559 0.71 3.34 -16.78
CA ILE A 559 -0.51 3.12 -17.55
C ILE A 559 -0.73 1.62 -17.62
N LEU A 560 -1.94 1.17 -17.29
CA LEU A 560 -2.35 -0.22 -17.37
C LEU A 560 -3.49 -0.32 -18.39
N ALA A 561 -3.19 -0.91 -19.54
CA ALA A 561 -4.05 -0.88 -20.73
C ALA A 561 -4.53 -2.28 -21.12
N LYS A 562 -5.83 -2.41 -21.39
CA LYS A 562 -6.47 -3.69 -21.75
C LYS A 562 -6.43 -4.03 -23.24
N ASN A 563 -5.61 -3.33 -24.02
CA ASN A 563 -5.49 -3.57 -25.46
C ASN A 563 -5.16 -5.04 -25.75
N ASN A 564 -5.61 -5.50 -26.92
CA ASN A 564 -5.11 -6.72 -27.51
C ASN A 564 -3.72 -6.48 -28.12
N LEU A 565 -2.70 -7.17 -27.61
CA LEU A 565 -1.30 -7.02 -28.05
C LEU A 565 -1.12 -7.16 -29.57
N PHE A 566 -1.90 -8.05 -30.20
CA PHE A 566 -1.79 -8.33 -31.64
C PHE A 566 -2.43 -7.26 -32.54
N LEU A 567 -3.15 -6.30 -31.95
CA LEU A 567 -3.76 -5.16 -32.65
C LEU A 567 -3.02 -3.84 -32.40
N LEU A 568 -1.92 -3.86 -31.62
CA LEU A 568 -1.21 -2.62 -31.24
C LEU A 568 -0.59 -1.86 -32.42
N ARG A 569 -0.35 -2.52 -33.55
CA ARG A 569 0.16 -1.86 -34.78
C ARG A 569 -0.86 -0.89 -35.38
N ASP A 570 -2.14 -1.12 -35.14
CA ASP A 570 -3.22 -0.23 -35.57
C ASP A 570 -3.34 0.98 -34.63
N ASP A 571 -2.95 0.80 -33.36
CA ASP A 571 -3.09 1.80 -32.29
C ASP A 571 -1.90 2.78 -32.19
N PHE A 572 -0.72 2.35 -32.64
CA PHE A 572 0.53 3.08 -32.42
C PHE A 572 1.39 3.17 -33.69
N PRO A 573 1.94 4.36 -34.00
CA PRO A 573 3.00 4.52 -35.00
C PRO A 573 4.25 3.70 -34.66
N SER A 574 5.06 3.40 -35.68
CA SER A 574 6.35 2.72 -35.50
C SER A 574 7.27 3.48 -34.53
N GLN A 575 8.05 2.73 -33.75
CA GLN A 575 9.00 3.24 -32.74
C GLN A 575 8.39 4.17 -31.66
N THR A 576 7.09 4.02 -31.37
CA THR A 576 6.44 4.76 -30.27
C THR A 576 7.07 4.46 -28.91
N PHE A 577 7.49 3.20 -28.67
CA PHE A 577 8.05 2.79 -27.38
C PHE A 577 9.58 2.81 -27.43
N ASP A 578 10.22 3.42 -26.44
CA ASP A 578 11.68 3.40 -26.35
C ASP A 578 12.18 2.00 -26.01
N VAL A 579 11.51 1.30 -25.09
CA VAL A 579 11.80 -0.09 -24.77
C VAL A 579 10.52 -0.89 -24.66
N VAL A 580 10.40 -1.96 -25.43
CA VAL A 580 9.41 -3.02 -25.17
C VAL A 580 10.11 -4.16 -24.44
N PHE A 581 9.51 -4.64 -23.36
CA PHE A 581 10.00 -5.81 -22.65
C PHE A 581 8.86 -6.78 -22.33
N HIS A 582 9.23 -8.04 -22.17
CA HIS A 582 8.34 -9.06 -21.65
C HIS A 582 9.16 -10.09 -20.86
N SER A 583 8.52 -10.70 -19.87
CA SER A 583 9.14 -11.75 -19.06
C SER A 583 8.23 -12.95 -19.01
N LEU A 584 8.75 -14.14 -19.35
CA LEU A 584 8.02 -15.39 -19.23
C LEU A 584 6.64 -15.38 -19.92
N PHE A 585 6.53 -14.69 -21.06
CA PHE A 585 5.25 -14.47 -21.75
C PHE A 585 5.14 -15.24 -23.08
N LYS A 586 6.23 -15.26 -23.86
CA LYS A 586 6.23 -15.75 -25.24
C LYS A 586 5.98 -17.25 -25.36
N HIS A 587 6.40 -18.03 -24.36
CA HIS A 587 6.16 -19.47 -24.30
C HIS A 587 4.69 -19.87 -24.04
N HIS A 588 3.80 -18.89 -23.80
CA HIS A 588 2.34 -19.08 -23.78
C HIS A 588 1.71 -18.92 -25.17
N LEU A 589 2.46 -18.45 -26.18
CA LEU A 589 1.95 -18.18 -27.52
C LEU A 589 2.25 -19.33 -28.48
N ALA A 590 1.33 -19.59 -29.41
CA ALA A 590 1.58 -20.51 -30.53
C ALA A 590 2.60 -19.92 -31.52
N ASP A 591 3.28 -20.75 -32.32
CA ASP A 591 4.33 -20.29 -33.25
C ASP A 591 3.92 -19.12 -34.16
N PRO A 592 2.69 -19.08 -34.76
CA PRO A 592 2.26 -17.93 -35.55
C PRO A 592 2.10 -16.65 -34.71
N GLN A 593 1.63 -16.77 -33.46
CA GLN A 593 1.46 -15.65 -32.54
C GLN A 593 2.81 -15.15 -32.01
N GLN A 594 3.80 -16.03 -31.82
CA GLN A 594 5.16 -15.62 -31.48
C GLN A 594 5.79 -14.80 -32.61
N ALA A 595 5.59 -15.22 -33.87
CA ALA A 595 6.09 -14.49 -35.03
C ALA A 595 5.42 -13.12 -35.17
N ASP A 596 4.11 -13.04 -34.93
CA ASP A 596 3.36 -11.78 -34.96
C ASP A 596 3.75 -10.83 -33.81
N LEU A 597 4.00 -11.36 -32.61
CA LEU A 597 4.54 -10.60 -31.49
C LEU A 597 5.93 -10.04 -31.83
N ASP A 598 6.82 -10.85 -32.40
CA ASP A 598 8.16 -10.42 -32.82
C ASP A 598 8.09 -9.30 -33.88
N ALA A 599 7.17 -9.41 -34.84
CA ALA A 599 6.93 -8.36 -35.84
C ALA A 599 6.42 -7.06 -35.20
N THR A 600 5.45 -7.17 -34.28
CA THR A 600 4.89 -6.04 -33.53
C THR A 600 5.94 -5.33 -32.70
N ILE A 601 6.79 -6.07 -31.98
CA ILE A 601 7.90 -5.51 -31.18
C ILE A 601 8.90 -4.79 -32.09
N LYS A 602 9.27 -5.39 -33.22
CA LYS A 602 10.24 -4.80 -34.17
C LYS A 602 9.73 -3.48 -34.76
N GLU A 603 8.43 -3.37 -34.96
CA GLU A 603 7.81 -2.17 -35.52
C GLU A 603 7.64 -1.06 -34.47
N LEU A 604 7.13 -1.40 -33.28
CA LEU A 604 6.71 -0.41 -32.29
C LEU A 604 7.82 0.01 -31.31
N ALA A 605 8.92 -0.75 -31.20
CA ALA A 605 9.96 -0.52 -30.21
C ALA A 605 11.29 -0.07 -30.83
N LYS A 606 11.98 0.89 -30.19
CA LYS A 606 13.39 1.20 -30.52
C LYS A 606 14.33 0.10 -30.01
N TYR A 607 14.05 -0.41 -28.81
CA TYR A 607 14.80 -1.49 -28.18
C TYR A 607 13.83 -2.55 -27.62
N SER A 608 14.27 -3.81 -27.62
CA SER A 608 13.52 -4.89 -26.99
C SER A 608 14.32 -5.62 -25.93
N LEU A 609 13.65 -6.05 -24.85
CA LEU A 609 14.21 -6.91 -23.82
C LEU A 609 13.33 -8.14 -23.64
N GLU A 610 13.84 -9.26 -24.12
CA GLU A 610 13.23 -10.57 -23.92
C GLU A 610 13.87 -11.23 -22.69
N TYR A 611 13.05 -11.54 -21.68
CA TYR A 611 13.44 -12.36 -20.55
C TYR A 611 12.60 -13.63 -20.51
N ASP A 612 12.95 -14.59 -21.36
CA ASP A 612 12.56 -15.98 -21.21
C ASP A 612 13.73 -16.73 -20.55
N GLY A 613 13.47 -17.42 -19.44
CA GLY A 613 14.52 -18.14 -18.72
C GLY A 613 15.29 -19.14 -19.60
N TYR A 614 16.41 -19.67 -19.10
CA TYR A 614 17.14 -20.76 -19.79
C TYR A 614 17.24 -22.00 -18.90
N ARG A 615 17.17 -23.17 -19.54
CA ARG A 615 17.23 -24.47 -18.86
C ARG A 615 18.62 -24.68 -18.22
N SER A 616 18.69 -24.64 -16.89
CA SER A 616 19.89 -24.91 -16.10
C SER A 616 19.55 -25.67 -14.83
N TRP A 617 20.24 -26.79 -14.57
CA TRP A 617 20.00 -27.64 -13.41
C TRP A 617 20.17 -26.90 -12.07
N LEU A 618 21.04 -25.88 -12.01
CA LEU A 618 21.25 -25.00 -10.85
C LEU A 618 20.09 -24.06 -10.55
N VAL A 619 19.28 -23.72 -11.57
CA VAL A 619 18.10 -22.86 -11.47
C VAL A 619 16.84 -23.69 -11.22
N MET A 620 16.78 -24.88 -11.85
CA MET A 620 15.64 -25.80 -11.76
C MET A 620 15.46 -26.38 -10.36
N ALA A 621 16.52 -26.80 -9.65
CA ALA A 621 16.34 -27.47 -8.35
C ALA A 621 15.66 -26.57 -7.27
N PRO A 622 16.07 -25.30 -7.06
CA PRO A 622 15.39 -24.39 -6.14
C PRO A 622 13.96 -24.02 -6.58
N GLN A 623 13.74 -23.89 -7.90
CA GLN A 623 12.43 -23.61 -8.48
C GLN A 623 11.48 -24.79 -8.25
N THR A 624 11.88 -26.01 -8.58
CA THR A 624 11.11 -27.24 -8.37
C THR A 624 10.71 -27.43 -6.90
N VAL A 625 11.60 -27.15 -5.95
CA VAL A 625 11.25 -27.22 -4.51
C VAL A 625 10.25 -26.13 -4.11
N THR A 626 10.43 -24.91 -4.63
CA THR A 626 9.51 -23.79 -4.36
C THR A 626 8.12 -24.06 -4.95
N THR A 627 8.06 -24.62 -6.15
CA THR A 627 6.83 -24.87 -6.90
C THR A 627 6.14 -26.14 -6.43
N TRP A 628 6.90 -27.14 -5.95
CA TRP A 628 6.37 -28.29 -5.22
C TRP A 628 5.54 -27.86 -4.01
N ARG A 629 5.97 -26.82 -3.30
CA ARG A 629 5.26 -26.26 -2.15
C ARG A 629 3.96 -25.51 -2.53
N TYR A 630 3.81 -25.10 -3.78
CA TYR A 630 2.66 -24.34 -4.29
C TYR A 630 2.10 -24.98 -5.57
N PRO A 631 1.11 -25.90 -5.48
CA PRO A 631 0.59 -26.65 -6.63
C PRO A 631 0.19 -25.81 -7.83
N VAL A 632 -0.32 -24.60 -7.58
CA VAL A 632 -0.74 -23.65 -8.63
C VAL A 632 0.44 -23.16 -9.48
N LEU A 633 1.66 -23.08 -8.90
CA LEU A 633 2.89 -22.73 -9.62
C LEU A 633 3.60 -23.96 -10.22
N LEU A 634 3.23 -25.17 -9.76
CA LEU A 634 3.85 -26.43 -10.16
C LEU A 634 3.64 -26.69 -11.66
N GLY A 635 2.44 -26.38 -12.18
CA GLY A 635 2.19 -26.44 -13.61
C GLY A 635 3.14 -25.51 -14.36
N ALA A 636 3.07 -24.21 -14.09
CA ALA A 636 3.83 -23.21 -14.83
C ALA A 636 5.33 -23.49 -14.95
N THR A 637 5.97 -23.98 -13.89
CA THR A 637 7.44 -24.07 -13.86
C THR A 637 7.97 -25.33 -14.53
N ILE A 638 7.30 -26.48 -14.34
CA ILE A 638 7.63 -27.72 -15.05
C ILE A 638 7.21 -27.65 -16.52
N PHE A 639 6.10 -26.95 -16.83
CA PHE A 639 5.62 -26.76 -18.20
C PHE A 639 6.46 -25.75 -18.97
N SER A 640 6.97 -24.72 -18.31
CA SER A 640 7.99 -23.83 -18.86
C SER A 640 9.29 -24.61 -19.13
N ASP A 641 9.72 -25.52 -18.24
CA ASP A 641 10.94 -26.32 -18.40
C ASP A 641 10.92 -27.32 -19.57
N LEU A 642 9.73 -27.78 -19.97
CA LEU A 642 9.52 -28.60 -21.17
C LEU A 642 9.48 -27.77 -22.46
N ARG A 643 9.21 -26.46 -22.36
CA ARG A 643 9.09 -25.51 -23.47
C ARG A 643 10.32 -24.59 -23.64
N TYR A 644 11.19 -24.47 -22.62
CA TYR A 644 12.43 -23.68 -22.70
C TYR A 644 13.43 -24.33 -23.67
N ARG A 645 13.93 -23.51 -24.60
CA ARG A 645 15.04 -23.88 -25.47
C ARG A 645 16.31 -24.12 -24.66
N THR A 646 17.11 -25.10 -25.06
CA THR A 646 18.46 -25.27 -24.51
C THR A 646 19.35 -24.09 -24.93
N LYS A 647 20.44 -23.84 -24.18
CA LYS A 647 21.41 -22.78 -24.53
C LYS A 647 21.97 -22.93 -25.96
N ALA A 648 22.06 -24.16 -26.45
CA ALA A 648 22.48 -24.48 -27.81
C ALA A 648 21.40 -24.14 -28.86
N GLU A 649 20.13 -24.45 -28.60
CA GLU A 649 18.99 -24.08 -29.46
C GLU A 649 18.78 -22.57 -29.55
N PHE A 650 19.06 -21.84 -28.46
CA PHE A 650 19.02 -20.38 -28.45
C PHE A 650 20.10 -19.78 -29.37
N ALA A 651 21.32 -20.33 -29.33
CA ALA A 651 22.44 -19.91 -30.17
C ALA A 651 22.28 -20.28 -31.66
N LEU A 652 21.58 -21.39 -31.96
CA LEU A 652 21.32 -21.86 -33.33
C LEU A 652 20.15 -21.15 -34.03
N SER A 653 19.32 -20.41 -33.29
CA SER A 653 18.11 -19.77 -33.84
C SER A 653 18.38 -18.59 -34.79
N GLY A 654 19.64 -18.21 -35.01
CA GLY A 654 20.05 -17.20 -36.00
C GLY A 654 19.51 -15.79 -35.76
N ARG A 655 18.82 -15.56 -34.65
CA ARG A 655 18.29 -14.24 -34.32
C ARG A 655 19.43 -13.37 -33.85
N PRO A 656 19.56 -12.12 -34.33
CA PRO A 656 20.44 -11.17 -33.68
C PRO A 656 19.92 -11.06 -32.25
N THR A 657 20.67 -11.60 -31.29
CA THR A 657 20.72 -10.95 -30.01
C THR A 657 21.21 -9.55 -30.36
N HIS A 658 20.32 -8.56 -30.35
CA HIS A 658 20.74 -7.19 -30.09
C HIS A 658 21.24 -7.20 -28.64
N VAL A 659 22.40 -7.85 -28.42
CA VAL A 659 23.27 -7.63 -27.30
C VAL A 659 23.62 -6.16 -27.45
N LEU A 660 22.89 -5.32 -26.74
CA LEU A 660 23.31 -3.94 -26.56
C LEU A 660 24.78 -4.01 -26.10
N PRO A 661 25.72 -3.36 -26.83
CA PRO A 661 26.92 -2.85 -26.17
C PRO A 661 26.46 -2.04 -24.96
N ASP A 662 27.28 -1.98 -23.91
CA ASP A 662 27.00 -1.18 -22.72
C ASP A 662 26.28 0.12 -23.10
N TRP A 663 25.12 0.37 -22.49
CA TRP A 663 24.27 1.54 -22.72
C TRP A 663 25.08 2.83 -22.56
N HIS A 664 25.72 3.27 -23.63
CA HIS A 664 26.15 4.63 -23.85
C HIS A 664 25.20 5.17 -24.91
N LEU A 665 24.06 5.68 -24.43
CA LEU A 665 23.26 6.60 -25.23
C LEU A 665 24.14 7.85 -25.37
N SER A 666 24.75 8.04 -26.54
CA SER A 666 25.40 9.30 -26.87
C SER A 666 24.34 10.39 -27.00
N ALA A 667 24.76 11.60 -26.63
CA ALA A 667 23.97 12.79 -26.33
C ALA A 667 22.89 13.16 -27.36
#